data_AF-A0A6N4H1M4-F1
#
_entry.id   AF-A0A6N4H1M4-F1
#
_cell.length_a   1.000
_cell.length_b   1.000
_cell.length_c   1.000
_cell.angle_alpha   90.00
_cell.angle_beta   90.00
_cell.angle_gamma   90.00
#
_symmetry.space_group_name_H-M   'P 1'
#
loop_
_entity.id
_entity.type
_entity.pdbx_description
1 polymer ?
#
loop_
_entity_poly.entity_id
_entity_poly.type
_entity_poly.pdbx_seq_one_letter_code
_entity_poly.pdbx_strand_id
1 'polypeptide(L)'
;MLAGVGCKDYDDDIKEINNKIEGLETGKLASLEEQLNSLKVTISTLEQADKDLQQKINEQEKAISSATGDIEQLEKELEKAVKAHESLQTNIDNLKKYCDGAFLKTADAAKTYATIASVADAVALAKNLKVYNTDAAIKKAIDDAVAAAVNANGAAFQAAFDTRFTSALDAALSSEAGKEGKIYQAITTAISQYDGKMHQCLTDALAENGVITNAIADAIADAKTDLTAELQKWVSGRLTSVTLIPDLYENGIETIEVNSLRYKKMKVNTSTETAAVTPATEKYWYISEKATPVRYHVSPSVVTNSDIETPSFVFEQAVSRSAVGSTLLSVVSNTWSTEAGSAWNIKSNELTVNTRRVAGYGLVKPAPENNIYTAALKVPIAEKWLEDDADDTFIYSDYTKLSEYIYDVKIAALRDDGEGIAKYSDTDSKHYHFYETYKKATDLVASKPAATCDYDETIDLLTLVTGCATNAEGAKAREINKAALAVAGLEFRFAVPTVPFKRGENEADNQKYIKLNGSVATPVTPEGTENNQAAIGKTPVVRVELWDAKRNEIVDVKWLQLKWTQKTFSFPIDKIYTKLGCSYTYKFLWDDMNKHILEKMGESGMSQADFVNTYKVAGISTTDKWTERNNNTGLGKVVTDKTSDDYKNGNYEMWYGLDANAAESTPAFEWHLTADQIGKIIDLDGKLLSKYKDGKDMFVTINLVRKDGNVDGGLTITFGVNFTVELKATVTKNTAWWHSDYAGNANKSVKVTPIHINTANPEYRNGTVDKLVNYEFDLASAFTDKKPLANMNNCAVWDIQFSKTQPVTDFKVNFNPATAEPQVEHNNDDYGYVLQSKTLSGNASRIQFNGSQTQNAWFGIDNGKSVASEISVFVGENAAGYALLGQRANAKIWGSINPKNIYLVETFELSYVAPLKFVNDLGVVELPYAAEGQTIDCAEAISIRDFQNYLVAAKAPVAAQGEDEYAPERYKYYDVKTAQWNFAEAVVNQAVDAQGNISAVSIEGITADNYATEVAKRKLYSANSFFKMPSGQNCFETNAQDATKLDFHSLLGNDLGKEVSVLIPVSVQHKYGVAKTLVQVKVKPVVLD
;
A
#
# COMPACT_ATOMS: atom_id res chain seq x y z
N MET A 1 -89.04 -60.68 -114.51
CA MET A 1 -87.80 -61.08 -113.82
C MET A 1 -86.91 -59.83 -113.77
N LEU A 2 -86.92 -59.03 -112.68
CA LEU A 2 -86.05 -59.11 -111.48
C LEU A 2 -84.56 -59.16 -111.87
N ALA A 3 -83.64 -58.31 -111.42
CA ALA A 3 -83.49 -57.41 -110.27
C ALA A 3 -82.50 -56.27 -110.68
N GLY A 4 -82.17 -55.23 -109.93
CA GLY A 4 -82.21 -54.97 -108.50
C GLY A 4 -81.55 -53.62 -108.23
N VAL A 5 -81.77 -53.15 -107.01
CA VAL A 5 -81.66 -51.78 -106.52
C VAL A 5 -80.21 -51.44 -106.15
N GLY A 6 -79.70 -50.29 -106.62
CA GLY A 6 -78.34 -49.82 -106.37
C GLY A 6 -78.15 -49.30 -104.95
N CYS A 7 -77.08 -49.78 -104.30
CA CYS A 7 -76.69 -49.52 -102.91
C CYS A 7 -76.21 -48.08 -102.70
N LYS A 8 -76.51 -47.53 -101.52
CA LYS A 8 -75.97 -46.25 -101.04
C LYS A 8 -74.61 -46.50 -100.38
N ASP A 9 -73.69 -45.62 -100.74
CA ASP A 9 -72.26 -45.55 -100.47
C ASP A 9 -71.93 -45.46 -98.97
N TYR A 10 -71.14 -46.41 -98.47
CA TYR A 10 -70.63 -46.47 -97.08
C TYR A 10 -69.17 -45.96 -96.98
N ASP A 11 -68.54 -45.56 -98.09
CA ASP A 11 -67.10 -45.26 -98.13
C ASP A 11 -66.75 -43.97 -97.37
N ASP A 12 -67.66 -42.98 -97.34
CA ASP A 12 -67.45 -41.72 -96.61
C ASP A 12 -67.54 -41.92 -95.08
N ASP A 13 -68.48 -42.72 -94.60
CA ASP A 13 -68.58 -43.09 -93.18
C ASP A 13 -67.34 -43.90 -92.74
N ILE A 14 -66.84 -44.79 -93.61
CA ILE A 14 -65.60 -45.54 -93.38
C ILE A 14 -64.40 -44.60 -93.31
N LYS A 15 -64.31 -43.58 -94.17
CA LYS A 15 -63.24 -42.57 -94.11
C LYS A 15 -63.27 -41.74 -92.84
N GLU A 16 -64.45 -41.29 -92.39
CA GLU A 16 -64.54 -40.48 -91.17
C GLU A 16 -64.20 -41.33 -89.93
N ILE A 17 -64.63 -42.59 -89.90
CA ILE A 17 -64.25 -43.56 -88.86
C ILE A 17 -62.74 -43.80 -88.90
N ASN A 18 -62.15 -44.02 -90.07
CA ASN A 18 -60.69 -44.22 -90.21
C ASN A 18 -59.89 -43.00 -89.76
N ASN A 19 -60.33 -41.77 -90.08
CA ASN A 19 -59.67 -40.55 -89.63
C ASN A 19 -59.79 -40.35 -88.11
N LYS A 20 -60.94 -40.69 -87.51
CA LYS A 20 -61.12 -40.67 -86.05
C LYS A 20 -60.29 -41.75 -85.36
N ILE A 21 -60.16 -42.93 -85.98
CA ILE A 21 -59.29 -44.02 -85.54
C ILE A 21 -57.82 -43.57 -85.61
N GLU A 22 -57.35 -43.02 -86.72
CA GLU A 22 -55.98 -42.53 -86.87
C GLU A 22 -55.66 -41.40 -85.88
N GLY A 23 -56.59 -40.46 -85.65
CA GLY A 23 -56.43 -39.38 -84.67
C GLY A 23 -56.43 -39.86 -83.22
N LEU A 24 -57.23 -40.89 -82.89
CA LEU A 24 -57.20 -41.58 -81.59
C LEU A 24 -55.93 -42.41 -81.43
N GLU A 25 -55.43 -43.04 -82.48
CA GLU A 25 -54.20 -43.84 -82.49
C GLU A 25 -52.97 -42.96 -82.31
N THR A 26 -52.84 -41.86 -83.06
CA THR A 26 -51.69 -40.95 -82.96
C THR A 26 -51.66 -40.15 -81.66
N GLY A 27 -52.81 -39.63 -81.19
CA GLY A 27 -52.88 -38.90 -79.92
C GLY A 27 -52.62 -39.80 -78.70
N LYS A 28 -53.11 -41.04 -78.72
CA LYS A 28 -52.78 -42.04 -77.68
C LYS A 28 -51.35 -42.52 -77.78
N LEU A 29 -50.79 -42.71 -78.99
CA LEU A 29 -49.39 -43.10 -79.17
C LEU A 29 -48.44 -42.04 -78.61
N ALA A 30 -48.66 -40.76 -78.91
CA ALA A 30 -47.80 -39.68 -78.41
C ALA A 30 -47.84 -39.58 -76.87
N SER A 31 -49.03 -39.70 -76.26
CA SER A 31 -49.18 -39.74 -74.80
C SER A 31 -48.53 -41.00 -74.19
N LEU A 32 -48.62 -42.14 -74.86
CA LEU A 32 -47.94 -43.37 -74.45
C LEU A 32 -46.41 -43.27 -74.59
N GLU A 33 -45.88 -42.60 -75.61
CA GLU A 33 -44.44 -42.36 -75.79
C GLU A 33 -43.89 -41.40 -74.72
N GLU A 34 -44.66 -40.36 -74.37
CA GLU A 34 -44.28 -39.43 -73.30
C GLU A 34 -44.33 -40.13 -71.93
N GLN A 35 -45.34 -40.96 -71.67
CA GLN A 35 -45.40 -41.84 -70.50
C GLN A 35 -44.25 -42.86 -70.50
N LEU A 36 -43.88 -43.43 -71.65
CA LEU A 36 -42.77 -44.39 -71.80
C LEU A 36 -41.41 -43.73 -71.51
N ASN A 37 -41.20 -42.48 -71.96
CA ASN A 37 -39.97 -41.74 -71.68
C ASN A 37 -39.90 -41.32 -70.20
N SER A 38 -41.02 -40.90 -69.61
CA SER A 38 -41.12 -40.66 -68.16
C SER A 38 -40.83 -41.93 -67.35
N LEU A 39 -41.35 -43.08 -67.78
CA LEU A 39 -41.05 -44.39 -67.21
C LEU A 39 -39.56 -44.75 -67.35
N LYS A 40 -38.92 -44.48 -68.50
CA LYS A 40 -37.48 -44.72 -68.69
C LYS A 40 -36.61 -43.88 -67.75
N VAL A 41 -36.96 -42.60 -67.55
CA VAL A 41 -36.27 -41.74 -66.58
C VAL A 41 -36.48 -42.25 -65.16
N THR A 42 -37.71 -42.66 -64.84
CA THR A 42 -38.03 -43.26 -63.54
C THR A 42 -37.24 -44.56 -63.31
N ILE A 43 -37.15 -45.42 -64.33
CA ILE A 43 -36.34 -46.65 -64.31
C ILE A 43 -34.86 -46.33 -64.09
N SER A 44 -34.30 -45.35 -64.82
CA SER A 44 -32.88 -44.96 -64.64
C SER A 44 -32.61 -44.41 -63.23
N THR A 45 -33.58 -43.69 -62.66
CA THR A 45 -33.50 -43.17 -61.29
C THR A 45 -33.59 -44.31 -60.27
N LEU A 46 -34.46 -45.30 -60.52
CA LEU A 46 -34.57 -46.50 -59.70
C LEU A 46 -33.33 -47.39 -59.82
N GLU A 47 -32.70 -47.50 -60.99
CA GLU A 47 -31.44 -48.21 -61.19
C GLU A 47 -30.28 -47.55 -60.44
N GLN A 48 -30.24 -46.21 -60.39
CA GLN A 48 -29.26 -45.50 -59.58
C GLN A 48 -29.56 -45.66 -58.08
N ALA A 49 -30.83 -45.59 -57.68
CA ALA A 49 -31.23 -45.85 -56.30
C ALA A 49 -30.90 -47.29 -55.87
N ASP A 50 -31.04 -48.27 -56.76
CA ASP A 50 -30.66 -49.67 -56.54
C ASP A 50 -29.14 -49.82 -56.37
N LYS A 51 -28.33 -49.12 -57.19
CA LYS A 51 -26.87 -49.07 -57.02
C LYS A 51 -26.45 -48.42 -55.70
N ASP A 52 -27.09 -47.32 -55.32
CA ASP A 52 -26.82 -46.64 -54.06
C ASP A 52 -27.24 -47.50 -52.86
N LEU A 53 -28.37 -48.22 -52.99
CA LEU A 53 -28.83 -49.19 -52.00
C LEU A 53 -27.85 -50.35 -51.87
N GLN A 54 -27.36 -50.89 -52.99
CA GLN A 54 -26.33 -51.93 -53.02
C GLN A 54 -25.02 -51.46 -52.39
N GLN A 55 -24.60 -50.23 -52.63
CA GLN A 55 -23.42 -49.67 -51.96
C GLN A 55 -23.64 -49.57 -50.44
N LYS A 56 -24.81 -49.11 -50.00
CA LYS A 56 -25.16 -49.08 -48.56
C LYS A 56 -25.26 -50.47 -47.96
N ILE A 57 -25.76 -51.45 -48.70
CA ILE A 57 -25.78 -52.86 -48.27
C ILE A 57 -24.35 -53.36 -48.11
N ASN A 58 -23.45 -53.11 -49.07
CA ASN A 58 -22.04 -53.52 -48.96
C ASN A 58 -21.32 -52.82 -47.79
N GLU A 59 -21.61 -51.55 -47.54
CA GLU A 59 -21.08 -50.80 -46.39
C GLU A 59 -21.61 -51.36 -45.07
N GLN A 60 -22.90 -51.72 -45.01
CA GLN A 60 -23.50 -52.39 -43.86
C GLN A 60 -22.99 -53.82 -43.67
N GLU A 61 -22.78 -54.60 -44.73
CA GLU A 61 -22.18 -55.94 -44.68
C GLU A 61 -20.74 -55.87 -44.17
N LYS A 62 -20.00 -54.83 -44.55
CA LYS A 62 -18.65 -54.59 -44.05
C LYS A 62 -18.65 -54.16 -42.57
N ALA A 63 -19.63 -53.34 -42.17
CA ALA A 63 -19.84 -52.99 -40.76
C ALA A 63 -20.29 -54.19 -39.92
N ILE A 64 -21.17 -55.05 -40.45
CA ILE A 64 -21.60 -56.31 -39.82
C ILE A 64 -20.43 -57.30 -39.75
N SER A 65 -19.55 -57.35 -40.75
CA SER A 65 -18.35 -58.19 -40.72
C SER A 65 -17.36 -57.71 -39.66
N SER A 66 -17.20 -56.38 -39.50
CA SER A 66 -16.40 -55.81 -38.42
C SER A 66 -17.03 -56.11 -37.05
N ALA A 67 -18.34 -55.91 -36.89
CA ALA A 67 -19.05 -56.20 -35.65
C ALA A 67 -19.05 -57.70 -35.32
N THR A 68 -19.14 -58.58 -36.33
CA THR A 68 -18.96 -60.03 -36.18
C THR A 68 -17.54 -60.36 -35.71
N GLY A 69 -16.53 -59.67 -36.24
CA GLY A 69 -15.14 -59.79 -35.78
C GLY A 69 -14.96 -59.31 -34.32
N ASP A 70 -15.58 -58.20 -33.95
CA ASP A 70 -15.57 -57.68 -32.58
C ASP A 70 -16.31 -58.63 -31.62
N ILE A 71 -17.42 -59.24 -32.05
CA ILE A 71 -18.15 -60.27 -31.28
C ILE A 71 -17.31 -61.53 -31.12
N GLU A 72 -16.67 -62.03 -32.19
CA GLU A 72 -15.75 -63.18 -32.10
C GLU A 72 -14.57 -62.90 -31.16
N GLN A 73 -14.10 -61.65 -31.14
CA GLN A 73 -13.03 -61.22 -30.23
C GLN A 73 -13.52 -61.16 -28.78
N LEU A 74 -14.70 -60.61 -28.53
CA LEU A 74 -15.34 -60.60 -27.22
C LEU A 74 -15.70 -62.02 -26.73
N GLU A 75 -16.13 -62.92 -27.61
CA GLU A 75 -16.37 -64.33 -27.31
C GLU A 75 -15.06 -65.03 -26.92
N LYS A 76 -13.95 -64.77 -27.64
CA LYS A 76 -12.62 -65.27 -27.26
C LYS A 76 -12.13 -64.71 -25.92
N GLU A 77 -12.37 -63.44 -25.65
CA GLU A 77 -12.01 -62.82 -24.37
C GLU A 77 -12.86 -63.37 -23.21
N LEU A 78 -14.15 -63.59 -23.43
CA LEU A 78 -15.04 -64.23 -22.48
C LEU A 78 -14.65 -65.69 -22.22
N GLU A 79 -14.28 -66.44 -23.27
CA GLU A 79 -13.81 -67.82 -23.16
C GLU A 79 -12.46 -67.91 -22.40
N LYS A 80 -11.56 -66.93 -22.60
CA LYS A 80 -10.34 -66.79 -21.79
C LYS A 80 -10.67 -66.51 -20.31
N ALA A 81 -11.62 -65.62 -20.05
CA ALA A 81 -12.04 -65.30 -18.68
C ALA A 81 -12.70 -66.50 -17.96
N VAL A 82 -13.52 -67.28 -18.67
CA VAL A 82 -14.13 -68.51 -18.14
C VAL A 82 -13.07 -69.58 -17.83
N LYS A 83 -12.10 -69.80 -18.72
CA LYS A 83 -10.98 -70.74 -18.49
C LYS A 83 -10.09 -70.34 -17.31
N ALA A 84 -9.88 -69.04 -17.11
CA ALA A 84 -9.17 -68.51 -15.95
C ALA A 84 -9.94 -68.76 -14.64
N HIS A 85 -11.26 -68.60 -14.64
CA HIS A 85 -12.11 -68.88 -13.49
C HIS A 85 -12.15 -70.37 -13.14
N GLU A 86 -12.23 -71.26 -14.14
CA GLU A 86 -12.15 -72.72 -13.98
C GLU A 86 -10.78 -73.17 -13.42
N SER A 87 -9.67 -72.54 -13.86
CA SER A 87 -8.33 -72.80 -13.31
C SER A 87 -8.22 -72.38 -11.84
N LEU A 88 -8.77 -71.22 -11.47
CA LEU A 88 -8.82 -70.76 -10.08
C LEU A 88 -9.64 -71.72 -9.20
N GLN A 89 -10.79 -72.19 -9.69
CA GLN A 89 -11.62 -73.15 -8.96
C GLN A 89 -10.90 -74.49 -8.78
N THR A 90 -10.16 -74.95 -9.80
CA THR A 90 -9.33 -76.16 -9.75
C THR A 90 -8.18 -76.02 -8.74
N ASN A 91 -7.55 -74.84 -8.66
CA ASN A 91 -6.51 -74.55 -7.68
C ASN A 91 -7.05 -74.52 -6.24
N ILE A 92 -8.25 -73.96 -6.03
CA ILE A 92 -8.95 -73.98 -4.74
C ILE A 92 -9.28 -75.42 -4.32
N ASP A 93 -9.72 -76.27 -5.25
CA ASP A 93 -10.04 -77.67 -4.97
C ASP A 93 -8.77 -78.51 -4.72
N ASN A 94 -7.65 -78.22 -5.39
CA ASN A 94 -6.34 -78.83 -5.13
C ASN A 94 -5.80 -78.46 -3.75
N LEU A 95 -5.96 -77.20 -3.33
CA LEU A 95 -5.63 -76.73 -1.98
C LEU A 95 -6.48 -77.42 -0.91
N LYS A 96 -7.79 -77.59 -1.14
CA LYS A 96 -8.66 -78.38 -0.26
C LYS A 96 -8.21 -79.84 -0.16
N LYS A 97 -7.86 -80.48 -1.28
CA LYS A 97 -7.34 -81.86 -1.35
C LYS A 97 -6.02 -82.04 -0.60
N TYR A 98 -5.17 -81.02 -0.62
CA TYR A 98 -3.90 -81.00 0.12
C TYR A 98 -4.14 -80.93 1.63
N CYS A 99 -5.05 -80.05 2.09
CA CYS A 99 -5.43 -79.93 3.49
C CYS A 99 -6.14 -81.19 4.03
N ASP A 100 -7.02 -81.80 3.24
CA ASP A 100 -7.75 -83.02 3.64
C ASP A 100 -6.88 -84.29 3.59
N GLY A 101 -5.85 -84.33 2.72
CA GLY A 101 -4.95 -85.46 2.55
C GLY A 101 -3.74 -85.48 3.50
N ALA A 102 -3.24 -84.31 3.93
CA ALA A 102 -2.04 -84.20 4.76
C ALA A 102 -2.30 -84.56 6.24
N PHE A 103 -3.53 -84.44 6.74
CA PHE A 103 -3.86 -84.75 8.14
C PHE A 103 -4.16 -86.23 8.42
N LEU A 104 -4.44 -87.05 7.40
CA LEU A 104 -4.85 -88.47 7.58
C LEU A 104 -3.79 -89.52 7.20
N LYS A 105 -2.58 -89.14 6.75
CA LYS A 105 -1.48 -90.09 6.46
C LYS A 105 -0.24 -89.97 7.36
N THR A 106 -0.17 -88.95 8.20
CA THR A 106 0.82 -88.85 9.28
C THR A 106 0.52 -89.79 10.46
N ALA A 107 -0.69 -90.35 10.54
CA ALA A 107 -1.06 -91.31 11.59
C ALA A 107 -0.73 -92.79 11.27
N ASP A 108 -0.61 -93.18 10.00
CA ASP A 108 -0.33 -94.59 9.60
C ASP A 108 1.13 -94.85 9.20
N ALA A 109 1.93 -93.82 8.88
CA ALA A 109 3.37 -93.99 8.63
C ALA A 109 4.17 -94.32 9.91
N ALA A 110 3.67 -93.93 11.08
CA ALA A 110 4.25 -94.28 12.39
C ALA A 110 3.94 -95.73 12.83
N LYS A 111 3.06 -96.47 12.12
CA LYS A 111 2.64 -97.83 12.50
C LYS A 111 3.33 -98.97 11.74
N THR A 112 4.17 -98.68 10.74
CA THR A 112 4.81 -99.72 9.90
C THR A 112 6.31 -99.87 10.13
N TYR A 113 6.81 -99.62 11.36
CA TYR A 113 8.09 -100.19 11.83
C TYR A 113 8.07 -100.54 13.32
N ALA A 114 6.99 -101.22 13.75
CA ALA A 114 7.07 -102.18 14.84
C ALA A 114 6.87 -103.61 14.32
N THR A 115 7.53 -103.98 13.22
CA THR A 115 7.95 -105.38 13.03
C THR A 115 9.29 -105.55 13.72
N ILE A 116 9.27 -105.48 15.05
CA ILE A 116 10.37 -105.91 15.93
C ILE A 116 10.78 -107.36 15.61
N ALA A 117 9.91 -108.13 14.93
CA ALA A 117 10.26 -109.43 14.37
C ALA A 117 11.45 -109.36 13.39
N SER A 118 11.49 -108.44 12.41
CA SER A 118 12.55 -108.47 11.39
C SER A 118 13.88 -107.88 11.86
N VAL A 119 13.88 -106.94 12.80
CA VAL A 119 15.12 -106.40 13.39
C VAL A 119 15.67 -107.35 14.45
N ALA A 120 14.83 -108.03 15.24
CA ALA A 120 15.30 -109.10 16.12
C ALA A 120 15.84 -110.29 15.31
N ASP A 121 15.16 -110.67 14.22
CA ASP A 121 15.62 -111.73 13.32
C ASP A 121 16.90 -111.32 12.56
N ALA A 122 17.02 -110.07 12.11
CA ALA A 122 18.24 -109.56 11.46
C ALA A 122 19.40 -109.40 12.44
N VAL A 123 19.16 -108.99 13.69
CA VAL A 123 20.18 -108.93 14.75
C VAL A 123 20.58 -110.33 15.20
N ALA A 124 19.64 -111.29 15.29
CA ALA A 124 19.93 -112.69 15.56
C ALA A 124 20.70 -113.35 14.40
N LEU A 125 20.32 -113.07 13.16
CA LEU A 125 21.00 -113.52 11.95
C LEU A 125 22.40 -112.89 11.83
N ALA A 126 22.57 -111.61 12.14
CA ALA A 126 23.87 -110.92 12.12
C ALA A 126 24.81 -111.40 13.25
N LYS A 127 24.28 -111.72 14.44
CA LYS A 127 25.05 -112.39 15.51
C LYS A 127 25.43 -113.83 15.11
N ASN A 128 24.53 -114.59 14.48
CA ASN A 128 24.80 -115.95 13.98
C ASN A 128 25.81 -115.98 12.81
N LEU A 129 25.75 -114.99 11.91
CA LEU A 129 26.67 -114.84 10.78
C LEU A 129 28.00 -114.16 11.15
N LYS A 130 28.20 -113.72 12.41
CA LYS A 130 29.38 -112.99 12.91
C LYS A 130 29.72 -111.71 12.13
N VAL A 131 28.73 -111.03 11.55
CA VAL A 131 28.98 -109.84 10.71
C VAL A 131 29.40 -108.63 11.56
N TYR A 132 28.96 -108.55 12.82
CA TYR A 132 29.35 -107.51 13.77
C TYR A 132 29.73 -108.10 15.14
N ASN A 133 30.72 -107.52 15.79
CA ASN A 133 31.47 -108.10 16.91
C ASN A 133 31.29 -107.37 18.27
N THR A 134 30.53 -106.27 18.33
CA THR A 134 30.14 -105.61 19.59
C THR A 134 28.74 -104.95 19.50
N ASP A 135 28.01 -104.90 20.63
CA ASP A 135 26.69 -104.24 20.69
C ASP A 135 26.78 -102.73 20.39
N ALA A 136 27.93 -102.09 20.64
CA ALA A 136 28.18 -100.69 20.25
C ALA A 136 28.26 -100.51 18.73
N ALA A 137 28.85 -101.46 18.00
CA ALA A 137 28.87 -101.43 16.54
C ALA A 137 27.47 -101.63 15.95
N ILE A 138 26.65 -102.49 16.58
CA ILE A 138 25.25 -102.71 16.22
C ILE A 138 24.43 -101.44 16.49
N LYS A 139 24.59 -100.80 17.65
CA LYS A 139 23.91 -99.54 17.97
C LYS A 139 24.31 -98.40 17.05
N LYS A 140 25.60 -98.25 16.74
CA LYS A 140 26.08 -97.24 15.79
C LYS A 140 25.50 -97.48 14.38
N ALA A 141 25.45 -98.73 13.92
CA ALA A 141 24.84 -99.04 12.63
C ALA A 141 23.33 -98.76 12.61
N ILE A 142 22.63 -98.96 13.73
CA ILE A 142 21.21 -98.59 13.87
C ILE A 142 21.04 -97.06 13.91
N ASP A 143 21.85 -96.34 14.69
CA ASP A 143 21.77 -94.88 14.79
C ASP A 143 22.15 -94.23 13.44
N ASP A 144 23.16 -94.76 12.73
CA ASP A 144 23.55 -94.32 11.38
C ASP A 144 22.43 -94.64 10.36
N ALA A 145 21.75 -95.79 10.49
CA ALA A 145 20.63 -96.15 9.63
C ALA A 145 19.37 -95.31 9.92
N VAL A 146 19.11 -94.96 11.18
CA VAL A 146 18.02 -94.06 11.57
C VAL A 146 18.32 -92.64 11.09
N ALA A 147 19.55 -92.14 11.26
CA ALA A 147 19.96 -90.85 10.73
C ALA A 147 19.89 -90.81 9.20
N ALA A 148 20.33 -91.88 8.52
CA ALA A 148 20.21 -92.01 7.07
C ALA A 148 18.74 -92.07 6.62
N ALA A 149 17.86 -92.76 7.36
CA ALA A 149 16.44 -92.85 7.05
C ALA A 149 15.70 -91.52 7.30
N VAL A 150 16.04 -90.79 8.37
CA VAL A 150 15.51 -89.45 8.65
C VAL A 150 15.94 -88.45 7.58
N ASN A 151 17.23 -88.46 7.21
CA ASN A 151 17.74 -87.59 6.15
C ASN A 151 17.16 -87.95 4.77
N ALA A 152 17.02 -89.24 4.46
CA ALA A 152 16.41 -89.68 3.20
C ALA A 152 14.93 -89.34 3.13
N ASN A 153 14.18 -89.47 4.24
CA ASN A 153 12.77 -89.09 4.30
C ASN A 153 12.59 -87.56 4.29
N GLY A 154 13.47 -86.79 4.93
CA GLY A 154 13.48 -85.32 4.87
C GLY A 154 13.76 -84.84 3.44
N ALA A 155 14.78 -85.40 2.78
CA ALA A 155 15.09 -85.11 1.38
C ALA A 155 13.96 -85.54 0.43
N ALA A 156 13.30 -86.68 0.67
CA ALA A 156 12.16 -87.13 -0.11
C ALA A 156 10.92 -86.25 0.12
N PHE A 157 10.70 -85.76 1.35
CA PHE A 157 9.60 -84.85 1.67
C PHE A 157 9.83 -83.48 1.05
N GLN A 158 11.06 -82.96 1.13
CA GLN A 158 11.47 -81.73 0.44
C GLN A 158 11.27 -81.89 -1.08
N ALA A 159 11.83 -82.93 -1.69
CA ALA A 159 11.64 -83.17 -3.13
C ALA A 159 10.15 -83.32 -3.53
N ALA A 160 9.33 -83.97 -2.70
CA ALA A 160 7.90 -84.13 -2.97
C ALA A 160 7.09 -82.84 -2.77
N PHE A 161 7.45 -82.01 -1.79
CA PHE A 161 6.88 -80.69 -1.59
C PHE A 161 7.26 -79.77 -2.73
N ASP A 162 8.54 -79.68 -3.06
CA ASP A 162 9.10 -78.90 -4.18
C ASP A 162 8.41 -79.27 -5.47
N THR A 163 8.34 -80.57 -5.78
CA THR A 163 7.66 -81.05 -7.00
C THR A 163 6.20 -80.62 -7.02
N ARG A 164 5.47 -80.72 -5.90
CA ARG A 164 4.04 -80.38 -5.86
C ARG A 164 3.78 -78.87 -5.82
N PHE A 165 4.62 -78.10 -5.17
CA PHE A 165 4.53 -76.65 -5.09
C PHE A 165 4.93 -76.02 -6.43
N THR A 166 6.05 -76.44 -7.01
CA THR A 166 6.45 -76.08 -8.38
C THR A 166 5.38 -76.51 -9.38
N SER A 167 4.78 -77.70 -9.26
CA SER A 167 3.68 -78.10 -10.15
C SER A 167 2.40 -77.29 -9.95
N ALA A 168 2.08 -76.86 -8.73
CA ALA A 168 0.91 -76.01 -8.44
C ALA A 168 1.13 -74.56 -8.89
N LEU A 169 2.35 -74.05 -8.73
CA LEU A 169 2.81 -72.78 -9.26
C LEU A 169 2.81 -72.80 -10.80
N ASP A 170 3.38 -73.83 -11.41
CA ASP A 170 3.33 -74.06 -12.85
C ASP A 170 1.89 -74.20 -13.32
N ALA A 171 1.01 -74.91 -12.61
CA ALA A 171 -0.41 -75.02 -12.95
C ALA A 171 -1.16 -73.68 -12.87
N ALA A 172 -0.89 -72.86 -11.85
CA ALA A 172 -1.43 -71.50 -11.73
C ALA A 172 -0.89 -70.55 -12.81
N LEU A 173 0.34 -70.77 -13.27
CA LEU A 173 1.01 -70.01 -14.34
C LEU A 173 0.69 -70.56 -15.75
N SER A 174 0.22 -71.81 -15.89
CA SER A 174 0.04 -72.50 -17.19
C SER A 174 -1.39 -72.53 -17.71
N SER A 175 -2.35 -71.82 -17.10
CA SER A 175 -3.58 -71.46 -17.81
C SER A 175 -3.22 -70.49 -18.95
N GLU A 176 -3.12 -71.02 -20.17
CA GLU A 176 -2.64 -70.35 -21.37
C GLU A 176 -3.47 -69.09 -21.71
N ALA A 177 -2.95 -67.92 -21.35
CA ALA A 177 -3.31 -66.64 -21.98
C ALA A 177 -2.29 -65.48 -21.80
N GLY A 178 -1.17 -65.61 -21.07
CA GLY A 178 -0.39 -64.41 -20.68
C GLY A 178 1.12 -64.58 -20.55
N LYS A 179 1.78 -65.44 -21.33
CA LYS A 179 3.21 -65.75 -21.13
C LYS A 179 4.21 -64.69 -21.61
N GLU A 180 3.81 -63.57 -22.23
CA GLU A 180 4.81 -62.71 -22.88
C GLU A 180 5.02 -61.33 -22.22
N GLY A 181 4.08 -60.72 -21.48
CA GLY A 181 4.29 -59.35 -20.96
C GLY A 181 5.27 -59.17 -19.76
N LYS A 182 6.03 -58.06 -19.76
CA LYS A 182 6.86 -57.59 -18.61
C LYS A 182 6.15 -57.63 -17.24
N ILE A 183 4.84 -57.35 -17.19
CA ILE A 183 4.02 -57.42 -15.96
C ILE A 183 3.91 -58.87 -15.45
N TYR A 184 3.66 -59.81 -16.36
CA TYR A 184 3.59 -61.24 -16.04
C TYR A 184 4.97 -61.77 -15.63
N GLN A 185 6.06 -61.35 -16.31
CA GLN A 185 7.42 -61.71 -15.91
C GLN A 185 7.81 -61.13 -14.53
N ALA A 186 7.39 -59.90 -14.21
CA ALA A 186 7.65 -59.28 -12.91
C ALA A 186 6.87 -59.96 -11.78
N ILE A 187 5.59 -60.26 -12.01
CA ILE A 187 4.76 -61.03 -11.05
C ILE A 187 5.34 -62.45 -10.89
N THR A 188 5.73 -63.11 -11.98
CA THR A 188 6.38 -64.43 -11.96
C THR A 188 7.69 -64.40 -11.19
N THR A 189 8.54 -63.39 -11.43
CA THR A 189 9.82 -63.21 -10.72
C THR A 189 9.61 -62.95 -9.22
N ALA A 190 8.64 -62.10 -8.86
CA ALA A 190 8.30 -61.82 -7.47
C ALA A 190 7.78 -63.07 -6.74
N ILE A 191 6.93 -63.86 -7.41
CA ILE A 191 6.45 -65.14 -6.88
C ILE A 191 7.60 -66.15 -6.76
N SER A 192 8.51 -66.25 -7.74
CA SER A 192 9.70 -67.12 -7.66
C SER A 192 10.70 -66.69 -6.59
N GLN A 193 10.85 -65.40 -6.31
CA GLN A 193 11.68 -64.92 -5.19
C GLN A 193 11.04 -65.26 -3.83
N TYR A 194 9.71 -65.11 -3.72
CA TYR A 194 8.95 -65.55 -2.56
C TYR A 194 9.09 -67.06 -2.33
N ASP A 195 8.98 -67.85 -3.40
CA ASP A 195 9.20 -69.30 -3.43
C ASP A 195 10.60 -69.67 -2.92
N GLY A 196 11.66 -69.06 -3.46
CA GLY A 196 13.03 -69.26 -3.01
C GLY A 196 13.26 -68.95 -1.53
N LYS A 197 12.63 -67.88 -1.00
CA LYS A 197 12.70 -67.55 0.44
C LYS A 197 11.96 -68.58 1.31
N MET A 198 10.82 -69.11 0.86
CA MET A 198 10.09 -70.17 1.58
C MET A 198 10.84 -71.50 1.56
N HIS A 199 11.45 -71.83 0.43
CA HIS A 199 12.36 -72.97 0.30
C HIS A 199 13.52 -72.93 1.28
N GLN A 200 14.15 -71.76 1.42
CA GLN A 200 15.25 -71.56 2.36
C GLN A 200 14.76 -71.71 3.81
N CYS A 201 13.61 -71.12 4.16
CA CYS A 201 13.02 -71.26 5.50
C CYS A 201 12.70 -72.72 5.87
N LEU A 202 12.20 -73.51 4.91
CA LEU A 202 11.97 -74.96 5.11
C LEU A 202 13.29 -75.73 5.25
N THR A 203 14.30 -75.36 4.46
CA THR A 203 15.64 -75.98 4.52
C THR A 203 16.30 -75.72 5.89
N ASP A 204 16.18 -74.49 6.40
CA ASP A 204 16.71 -74.10 7.71
C ASP A 204 15.94 -74.82 8.85
N ALA A 205 14.61 -74.96 8.73
CA ALA A 205 13.81 -75.74 9.68
C ALA A 205 14.18 -77.24 9.70
N LEU A 206 14.52 -77.81 8.55
CA LEU A 206 15.01 -79.19 8.41
C LEU A 206 16.41 -79.36 9.01
N ALA A 207 17.29 -78.36 8.88
CA ALA A 207 18.62 -78.36 9.52
C ALA A 207 18.53 -78.28 11.06
N GLU A 208 17.47 -77.67 11.60
CA GLU A 208 17.17 -77.60 13.04
C GLU A 208 16.22 -78.71 13.53
N ASN A 209 16.36 -79.94 13.03
CA ASN A 209 15.56 -81.11 13.44
C ASN A 209 14.03 -80.94 13.33
N GLY A 210 13.54 -80.06 12.45
CA GLY A 210 12.12 -79.92 12.15
C GLY A 210 11.31 -79.06 13.13
N VAL A 211 11.94 -78.17 13.91
CA VAL A 211 11.22 -77.23 14.79
C VAL A 211 11.05 -75.88 14.09
N ILE A 212 9.80 -75.47 13.85
CA ILE A 212 9.49 -74.14 13.29
C ILE A 212 9.58 -73.10 14.43
N THR A 213 10.54 -72.17 14.37
CA THR A 213 10.71 -71.09 15.35
C THR A 213 10.02 -69.78 14.91
N ASN A 214 9.82 -68.82 15.84
CA ASN A 214 9.19 -67.51 15.56
C ASN A 214 9.89 -66.71 14.43
N ALA A 215 11.18 -66.94 14.20
CA ALA A 215 11.93 -66.29 13.12
C ALA A 215 11.42 -66.67 11.71
N ILE A 216 10.87 -67.88 11.54
CA ILE A 216 10.28 -68.33 10.27
C ILE A 216 8.92 -67.66 10.05
N ALA A 217 8.14 -67.43 11.11
CA ALA A 217 6.85 -66.74 11.02
C ALA A 217 7.03 -65.25 10.63
N ASP A 218 8.06 -64.58 11.17
CA ASP A 218 8.39 -63.20 10.81
C ASP A 218 8.88 -63.11 9.35
N ALA A 219 9.72 -64.06 8.91
CA ALA A 219 10.17 -64.13 7.51
C ALA A 219 9.01 -64.37 6.51
N ILE A 220 7.99 -65.14 6.89
CA ILE A 220 6.75 -65.32 6.10
C ILE A 220 5.95 -64.01 6.02
N ALA A 221 5.84 -63.28 7.13
CA ALA A 221 5.12 -62.00 7.18
C ALA A 221 5.80 -60.90 6.35
N ASP A 222 7.14 -60.82 6.41
CA ASP A 222 7.94 -59.90 5.60
C ASP A 222 7.80 -60.23 4.10
N ALA A 223 7.90 -61.50 3.73
CA ALA A 223 7.77 -61.93 2.33
C ALA A 223 6.37 -61.64 1.76
N LYS A 224 5.31 -61.76 2.59
CA LYS A 224 3.95 -61.36 2.20
C LYS A 224 3.82 -59.83 2.03
N THR A 225 4.51 -59.06 2.86
CA THR A 225 4.51 -57.59 2.80
C THR A 225 5.22 -57.10 1.55
N ASP A 226 6.39 -57.68 1.23
CA ASP A 226 7.15 -57.40 0.00
C ASP A 226 6.32 -57.71 -1.26
N LEU A 227 5.66 -58.88 -1.31
CA LEU A 227 4.80 -59.26 -2.44
C LEU A 227 3.61 -58.32 -2.61
N THR A 228 3.00 -57.87 -1.51
CA THR A 228 1.89 -56.93 -1.53
C THR A 228 2.33 -55.57 -2.07
N ALA A 229 3.49 -55.07 -1.64
CA ALA A 229 4.05 -53.81 -2.11
C ALA A 229 4.41 -53.85 -3.61
N GLU A 230 4.92 -54.99 -4.09
CA GLU A 230 5.26 -55.16 -5.50
C GLU A 230 3.99 -55.24 -6.38
N LEU A 231 2.96 -55.98 -5.96
CA LEU A 231 1.67 -56.02 -6.66
C LEU A 231 0.97 -54.65 -6.73
N GLN A 232 1.07 -53.84 -5.66
CA GLN A 232 0.50 -52.49 -5.66
C GLN A 232 1.14 -51.57 -6.70
N LYS A 233 2.45 -51.70 -6.99
CA LYS A 233 3.12 -50.90 -8.04
C LYS A 233 2.48 -51.11 -9.42
N TRP A 234 2.03 -52.34 -9.72
CA TRP A 234 1.50 -52.71 -11.05
C TRP A 234 0.02 -52.31 -11.27
N VAL A 235 -0.76 -52.18 -10.21
CA VAL A 235 -2.18 -51.78 -10.29
C VAL A 235 -2.37 -50.27 -10.18
N SER A 236 -1.43 -49.56 -9.56
CA SER A 236 -1.57 -48.13 -9.27
C SER A 236 -0.88 -47.20 -10.28
N GLY A 237 0.14 -47.64 -11.02
CA GLY A 237 0.86 -46.76 -11.98
C GLY A 237 0.27 -46.68 -13.40
N ARG A 238 -0.66 -47.57 -13.77
CA ARG A 238 -1.26 -47.63 -15.13
C ARG A 238 -2.43 -46.65 -15.26
N LEU A 239 -2.36 -45.74 -16.23
CA LEU A 239 -3.44 -44.80 -16.54
C LEU A 239 -4.72 -45.54 -16.96
N THR A 240 -5.86 -45.18 -16.35
CA THR A 240 -7.17 -45.80 -16.63
C THR A 240 -8.21 -44.81 -17.14
N SER A 241 -8.10 -43.52 -16.82
CA SER A 241 -9.04 -42.50 -17.34
C SER A 241 -8.37 -41.14 -17.52
N VAL A 242 -8.86 -40.39 -18.51
CA VAL A 242 -8.46 -39.01 -18.80
C VAL A 242 -9.72 -38.18 -19.03
N THR A 243 -9.93 -37.10 -18.28
CA THR A 243 -11.14 -36.27 -18.37
C THR A 243 -10.77 -34.80 -18.47
N LEU A 244 -11.36 -34.06 -19.40
CA LEU A 244 -11.04 -32.64 -19.59
C LEU A 244 -11.39 -31.81 -18.35
N ILE A 245 -10.53 -30.86 -18.02
CA ILE A 245 -10.80 -29.75 -17.11
C ILE A 245 -11.08 -28.51 -17.98
N PRO A 246 -12.35 -28.16 -18.22
CA PRO A 246 -12.71 -27.12 -19.18
C PRO A 246 -12.43 -25.72 -18.64
N ASP A 247 -11.69 -24.92 -19.41
CA ASP A 247 -11.47 -23.49 -19.15
C ASP A 247 -12.56 -22.61 -19.76
N LEU A 248 -13.30 -23.14 -20.73
CA LEU A 248 -14.35 -22.45 -21.46
C LEU A 248 -15.57 -23.36 -21.63
N TYR A 249 -16.75 -22.78 -21.40
CA TYR A 249 -18.03 -23.37 -21.74
C TYR A 249 -18.73 -22.47 -22.75
N GLU A 250 -18.92 -22.93 -23.98
CA GLU A 250 -19.73 -22.24 -24.98
C GLU A 250 -21.11 -22.87 -25.05
N ASN A 251 -22.15 -22.08 -24.74
CA ASN A 251 -23.53 -22.56 -24.65
C ASN A 251 -23.70 -23.76 -23.69
N GLY A 252 -22.89 -23.81 -22.63
CA GLY A 252 -22.90 -24.91 -21.66
C GLY A 252 -22.12 -26.17 -22.11
N ILE A 253 -21.45 -26.13 -23.26
CA ILE A 253 -20.63 -27.24 -23.77
C ILE A 253 -19.16 -26.96 -23.48
N GLU A 254 -18.50 -27.92 -22.84
CA GLU A 254 -17.05 -27.93 -22.60
C GLU A 254 -16.31 -27.70 -23.92
N THR A 255 -15.38 -26.74 -23.94
CA THR A 255 -14.76 -26.27 -25.18
C THR A 255 -13.26 -26.07 -24.98
N ILE A 256 -12.46 -26.58 -25.92
CA ILE A 256 -11.03 -26.27 -26.04
C ILE A 256 -10.87 -25.03 -26.93
N GLU A 257 -10.29 -23.97 -26.36
CA GLU A 257 -10.04 -22.70 -27.05
C GLU A 257 -8.64 -22.66 -27.68
N VAL A 258 -8.57 -22.27 -28.96
CA VAL A 258 -7.30 -21.90 -29.62
C VAL A 258 -7.40 -20.54 -30.30
N ASN A 259 -6.28 -19.80 -30.27
CA ASN A 259 -6.20 -18.46 -30.83
C ASN A 259 -5.30 -18.42 -32.08
N SER A 260 -5.78 -17.75 -33.12
CA SER A 260 -5.08 -17.58 -34.40
C SER A 260 -5.00 -16.12 -34.80
N LEU A 261 -3.83 -15.71 -35.27
CA LEU A 261 -3.61 -14.47 -35.99
C LEU A 261 -3.82 -14.71 -37.48
N ARG A 262 -4.34 -13.71 -38.20
CA ARG A 262 -4.43 -13.74 -39.66
C ARG A 262 -3.92 -12.46 -40.29
N TYR A 263 -3.48 -12.58 -41.54
CA TYR A 263 -3.06 -11.45 -42.36
C TYR A 263 -3.20 -11.75 -43.85
N LYS A 264 -3.17 -10.72 -44.68
CA LYS A 264 -2.98 -10.85 -46.14
C LYS A 264 -1.57 -10.38 -46.47
N LYS A 265 -0.83 -11.17 -47.26
CA LYS A 265 0.57 -10.83 -47.56
C LYS A 265 0.67 -9.49 -48.31
N MET A 266 1.57 -8.65 -47.85
CA MET A 266 1.84 -7.35 -48.46
C MET A 266 3.06 -7.42 -49.37
N LYS A 267 3.12 -6.52 -50.34
CA LYS A 267 4.32 -6.25 -51.14
C LYS A 267 4.69 -4.78 -51.02
N VAL A 268 5.99 -4.53 -50.91
CA VAL A 268 6.55 -3.18 -50.94
C VAL A 268 7.17 -2.94 -52.31
N ASN A 269 6.75 -1.87 -52.98
CA ASN A 269 7.49 -1.34 -54.11
C ASN A 269 8.52 -0.34 -53.59
N THR A 270 9.80 -0.69 -53.62
CA THR A 270 10.89 0.15 -53.09
C THR A 270 11.16 1.40 -53.92
N SER A 271 10.73 1.45 -55.19
CA SER A 271 10.91 2.62 -56.05
C SER A 271 9.89 3.73 -55.78
N THR A 272 8.70 3.38 -55.30
CA THR A 272 7.62 4.31 -54.96
C THR A 272 7.34 4.37 -53.46
N GLU A 273 7.96 3.48 -52.68
CA GLU A 273 7.75 3.27 -51.24
C GLU A 273 6.26 3.16 -50.89
N THR A 274 5.53 2.47 -51.77
CA THR A 274 4.12 2.11 -51.59
C THR A 274 4.05 0.65 -51.16
N ALA A 275 3.33 0.36 -50.07
CA ALA A 275 2.93 -1.00 -49.75
C ALA A 275 1.48 -1.21 -50.13
N ALA A 276 1.20 -2.37 -50.70
CA ALA A 276 -0.15 -2.80 -51.00
C ALA A 276 -0.30 -4.28 -50.64
N VAL A 277 -1.53 -4.68 -50.34
CA VAL A 277 -1.87 -6.10 -50.34
C VAL A 277 -1.63 -6.63 -51.76
N THR A 278 -1.05 -7.84 -51.88
CA THR A 278 -1.04 -8.62 -53.14
C THR A 278 -2.50 -8.73 -53.66
N PRO A 279 -2.81 -8.96 -54.95
CA PRO A 279 -4.11 -8.64 -55.59
C PRO A 279 -5.33 -8.87 -54.68
N ALA A 280 -6.38 -8.05 -54.77
CA ALA A 280 -7.53 -8.06 -53.85
C ALA A 280 -8.15 -9.47 -53.56
N THR A 281 -7.94 -10.42 -54.46
CA THR A 281 -8.24 -11.87 -54.34
C THR A 281 -7.32 -12.66 -53.39
N GLU A 282 -6.32 -12.03 -52.75
CA GLU A 282 -5.35 -12.67 -51.86
C GLU A 282 -6.06 -13.26 -50.64
N LYS A 283 -5.77 -14.54 -50.39
CA LYS A 283 -6.34 -15.31 -49.28
C LYS A 283 -5.70 -14.89 -47.95
N TYR A 284 -6.46 -15.04 -46.87
CA TYR A 284 -5.91 -14.89 -45.53
C TYR A 284 -4.96 -16.05 -45.20
N TRP A 285 -3.82 -15.69 -44.63
CA TRP A 285 -2.86 -16.59 -44.03
C TRP A 285 -3.13 -16.63 -42.54
N TYR A 286 -3.05 -17.82 -41.95
CA TYR A 286 -3.37 -18.05 -40.54
C TYR A 286 -2.14 -18.56 -39.80
N ILE A 287 -1.81 -17.89 -38.70
CA ILE A 287 -0.72 -18.20 -37.80
C ILE A 287 -1.34 -18.52 -36.45
N SER A 288 -0.98 -19.64 -35.84
CA SER A 288 -1.38 -19.88 -34.45
C SER A 288 -0.61 -18.91 -33.53
N GLU A 289 -1.35 -18.15 -32.72
CA GLU A 289 -0.82 -17.08 -31.86
C GLU A 289 0.15 -17.64 -30.82
N LYS A 290 -0.30 -18.60 -30.01
CA LYS A 290 0.51 -19.33 -29.03
C LYS A 290 -0.08 -20.72 -28.78
N ALA A 291 0.68 -21.58 -28.10
CA ALA A 291 0.14 -22.81 -27.56
C ALA A 291 -0.79 -22.50 -26.36
N THR A 292 -1.96 -23.13 -26.32
CA THR A 292 -2.91 -23.07 -25.20
C THR A 292 -2.68 -24.30 -24.31
N PRO A 293 -2.47 -24.14 -22.98
CA PRO A 293 -2.44 -25.27 -22.07
C PRO A 293 -3.86 -25.84 -21.93
N VAL A 294 -4.04 -27.12 -22.23
CA VAL A 294 -5.30 -27.84 -22.04
C VAL A 294 -5.11 -28.84 -20.91
N ARG A 295 -6.00 -28.83 -19.93
CA ARG A 295 -5.84 -29.58 -18.68
C ARG A 295 -6.78 -30.76 -18.60
N TYR A 296 -6.30 -31.86 -18.03
CA TYR A 296 -7.06 -33.10 -17.87
C TYR A 296 -6.82 -33.70 -16.49
N HIS A 297 -7.85 -34.22 -15.85
CA HIS A 297 -7.70 -35.13 -14.72
C HIS A 297 -7.23 -36.50 -15.21
N VAL A 298 -6.21 -37.04 -14.54
CA VAL A 298 -5.74 -38.41 -14.78
C VAL A 298 -6.03 -39.29 -13.58
N SER A 299 -6.46 -40.53 -13.85
CA SER A 299 -6.72 -41.53 -12.82
C SER A 299 -5.97 -42.83 -13.14
N PRO A 300 -5.44 -43.53 -12.12
CA PRO A 300 -5.37 -43.14 -10.70
C PRO A 300 -4.42 -41.94 -10.44
N SER A 301 -4.57 -41.27 -9.29
CA SER A 301 -3.86 -40.01 -8.97
C SER A 301 -2.34 -40.13 -8.82
N VAL A 302 -1.80 -41.36 -8.77
CA VAL A 302 -0.36 -41.63 -8.64
C VAL A 302 0.37 -41.70 -9.99
N VAL A 303 -0.36 -41.60 -11.12
CA VAL A 303 0.22 -41.54 -12.47
C VAL A 303 1.16 -40.34 -12.59
N THR A 304 2.33 -40.55 -13.18
CA THR A 304 3.39 -39.57 -13.40
C THR A 304 3.76 -39.46 -14.88
N ASN A 305 4.63 -38.50 -15.24
CA ASN A 305 5.12 -38.35 -16.61
C ASN A 305 5.78 -39.61 -17.18
N SER A 306 6.34 -40.47 -16.32
CA SER A 306 7.02 -41.69 -16.77
C SER A 306 6.07 -42.83 -17.12
N ASP A 307 4.77 -42.66 -16.87
CA ASP A 307 3.74 -43.70 -16.99
C ASP A 307 2.91 -43.58 -18.28
N ILE A 308 3.09 -42.51 -19.03
CA ILE A 308 2.44 -42.26 -20.32
C ILE A 308 3.50 -41.83 -21.35
N GLU A 309 3.16 -41.95 -22.63
CA GLU A 309 3.95 -41.37 -23.72
C GLU A 309 3.34 -40.06 -24.22
N THR A 310 3.82 -39.56 -25.35
CA THR A 310 3.42 -38.25 -25.88
C THR A 310 1.93 -38.25 -26.25
N PRO A 311 1.08 -37.44 -25.59
CA PRO A 311 -0.32 -37.31 -25.95
C PRO A 311 -0.49 -36.74 -27.36
N SER A 312 -1.59 -37.10 -27.99
CA SER A 312 -2.01 -36.57 -29.28
C SER A 312 -3.52 -36.36 -29.29
N PHE A 313 -4.08 -35.78 -30.37
CA PHE A 313 -5.51 -35.55 -30.49
C PHE A 313 -6.08 -36.34 -31.66
N VAL A 314 -7.27 -36.92 -31.44
CA VAL A 314 -8.14 -37.46 -32.49
C VAL A 314 -9.35 -36.55 -32.66
N PHE A 315 -9.88 -36.48 -33.88
CA PHE A 315 -10.85 -35.46 -34.26
C PHE A 315 -12.07 -36.07 -34.95
N GLU A 316 -13.24 -35.51 -34.65
CA GLU A 316 -14.51 -35.84 -35.31
C GLU A 316 -15.23 -34.58 -35.78
N GLN A 317 -16.06 -34.72 -36.81
CA GLN A 317 -17.07 -33.73 -37.16
C GLN A 317 -18.37 -34.03 -36.39
N ALA A 318 -18.80 -33.12 -35.52
CA ALA A 318 -19.88 -33.37 -34.55
C ALA A 318 -21.23 -33.76 -35.19
N VAL A 319 -21.53 -33.22 -36.39
CA VAL A 319 -22.80 -33.48 -37.09
C VAL A 319 -22.86 -34.89 -37.67
N SER A 320 -21.74 -35.41 -38.19
CA SER A 320 -21.70 -36.71 -38.89
C SER A 320 -21.00 -37.81 -38.09
N ARG A 321 -20.35 -37.47 -36.96
CA ARG A 321 -19.46 -38.34 -36.18
C ARG A 321 -18.37 -39.00 -37.03
N SER A 322 -18.04 -38.38 -38.17
CA SER A 322 -17.01 -38.89 -39.07
C SER A 322 -15.63 -38.48 -38.57
N ALA A 323 -14.69 -39.41 -38.58
CA ALA A 323 -13.30 -39.14 -38.26
C ALA A 323 -12.72 -38.09 -39.24
N VAL A 324 -11.99 -37.11 -38.70
CA VAL A 324 -11.28 -36.12 -39.50
C VAL A 324 -9.85 -36.63 -39.71
N GLY A 325 -9.53 -37.05 -40.94
CA GLY A 325 -8.21 -37.58 -41.28
C GLY A 325 -7.06 -36.55 -41.29
N SER A 326 -7.34 -35.29 -40.97
CA SER A 326 -6.36 -34.21 -40.88
C SER A 326 -6.13 -33.81 -39.42
N THR A 327 -4.87 -33.67 -39.01
CA THR A 327 -4.52 -33.19 -37.68
C THR A 327 -4.86 -31.70 -37.53
N LEU A 328 -5.79 -31.37 -36.65
CA LEU A 328 -6.24 -29.98 -36.44
C LEU A 328 -5.46 -29.27 -35.32
N LEU A 329 -5.09 -30.03 -34.28
CA LEU A 329 -4.31 -29.59 -33.13
C LEU A 329 -3.05 -30.45 -32.97
N SER A 330 -1.96 -29.83 -32.56
CA SER A 330 -0.68 -30.47 -32.31
C SER A 330 -0.22 -30.21 -30.88
N VAL A 331 0.43 -31.19 -30.28
CA VAL A 331 1.07 -31.07 -28.95
C VAL A 331 2.48 -30.53 -29.17
N VAL A 332 2.79 -29.36 -28.63
CA VAL A 332 4.05 -28.64 -28.89
C VAL A 332 4.73 -28.18 -27.61
N SER A 333 6.06 -28.19 -27.57
CA SER A 333 6.83 -27.64 -26.45
C SER A 333 6.61 -26.11 -26.32
N ASN A 334 6.36 -25.63 -25.11
CA ASN A 334 6.23 -24.20 -24.79
C ASN A 334 7.53 -23.65 -24.16
N THR A 335 7.92 -22.43 -24.54
CA THR A 335 9.07 -21.66 -24.01
C THR A 335 8.80 -20.89 -22.70
N TRP A 336 7.61 -20.96 -22.09
CA TRP A 336 7.28 -20.23 -20.85
C TRP A 336 7.64 -20.97 -19.55
N SER A 337 8.01 -22.25 -19.65
CA SER A 337 8.36 -23.12 -18.52
C SER A 337 9.88 -23.21 -18.36
N THR A 338 10.39 -23.07 -17.14
CA THR A 338 11.81 -23.32 -16.81
C THR A 338 12.17 -24.81 -16.84
N GLU A 339 11.19 -25.72 -16.94
CA GLU A 339 11.43 -27.14 -17.26
C GLU A 339 11.61 -27.26 -18.78
N ALA A 340 12.84 -27.53 -19.21
CA ALA A 340 13.18 -27.63 -20.63
C ALA A 340 12.45 -28.79 -21.32
N GLY A 341 11.74 -28.50 -22.41
CA GLY A 341 11.43 -29.47 -23.46
C GLY A 341 10.13 -30.30 -23.35
N SER A 342 9.28 -30.15 -22.33
CA SER A 342 8.10 -31.02 -22.18
C SER A 342 6.84 -30.38 -22.78
N ALA A 343 6.35 -30.93 -23.90
CA ALA A 343 5.09 -30.51 -24.54
C ALA A 343 3.83 -30.79 -23.68
N TRP A 344 3.99 -31.53 -22.59
CA TRP A 344 2.97 -31.91 -21.62
C TRP A 344 3.62 -32.26 -20.27
N ASN A 345 2.85 -32.24 -19.18
CA ASN A 345 3.32 -32.54 -17.82
C ASN A 345 2.16 -32.99 -16.91
N ILE A 346 2.40 -33.92 -15.99
CA ILE A 346 1.48 -34.39 -14.96
C ILE A 346 1.98 -33.89 -13.61
N LYS A 347 1.19 -33.05 -12.94
CA LYS A 347 1.43 -32.59 -11.57
C LYS A 347 0.17 -32.76 -10.75
N SER A 348 0.31 -33.37 -9.57
CA SER A 348 -0.76 -33.48 -8.58
C SER A 348 -2.09 -34.04 -9.11
N ASN A 349 -2.07 -35.06 -9.99
CA ASN A 349 -3.23 -35.66 -10.71
C ASN A 349 -3.80 -34.92 -11.93
N GLU A 350 -3.12 -33.86 -12.39
CA GLU A 350 -3.52 -33.06 -13.54
C GLU A 350 -2.49 -33.17 -14.68
N LEU A 351 -2.90 -33.68 -15.83
CA LEU A 351 -2.15 -33.65 -17.09
C LEU A 351 -2.42 -32.33 -17.82
N THR A 352 -1.40 -31.49 -17.95
CA THR A 352 -1.43 -30.29 -18.80
C THR A 352 -0.77 -30.59 -20.14
N VAL A 353 -1.47 -30.37 -21.25
CA VAL A 353 -1.00 -30.57 -22.62
C VAL A 353 -0.94 -29.23 -23.36
N ASN A 354 0.25 -28.80 -23.78
CA ASN A 354 0.42 -27.57 -24.54
C ASN A 354 -0.02 -27.80 -25.99
N THR A 355 -1.13 -27.18 -26.36
CA THR A 355 -1.86 -27.48 -27.60
C THR A 355 -1.81 -26.31 -28.55
N ARG A 356 -1.42 -26.55 -29.81
CA ARG A 356 -1.30 -25.53 -30.85
C ARG A 356 -2.05 -25.94 -32.11
N ARG A 357 -2.81 -25.00 -32.68
CA ARG A 357 -3.51 -25.19 -33.96
C ARG A 357 -2.51 -25.42 -35.11
N VAL A 358 -2.75 -26.46 -35.92
CA VAL A 358 -1.93 -26.84 -37.08
C VAL A 358 -2.26 -25.96 -38.30
N ALA A 359 -1.24 -25.58 -39.07
CA ALA A 359 -1.41 -24.71 -40.22
C ALA A 359 -2.10 -25.43 -41.40
N GLY A 360 -3.03 -24.75 -42.08
CA GLY A 360 -3.65 -25.23 -43.33
C GLY A 360 -5.17 -25.43 -43.28
N TYR A 361 -5.77 -25.53 -42.08
CA TYR A 361 -7.21 -25.75 -41.87
C TYR A 361 -7.76 -24.76 -40.85
N GLY A 362 -8.76 -23.96 -41.20
CA GLY A 362 -9.51 -23.17 -40.21
C GLY A 362 -10.52 -24.07 -39.52
N LEU A 363 -10.61 -24.00 -38.19
CA LEU A 363 -11.69 -24.66 -37.44
C LEU A 363 -13.05 -23.99 -37.73
N VAL A 364 -13.02 -22.77 -38.28
CA VAL A 364 -14.18 -22.02 -38.77
C VAL A 364 -14.12 -21.91 -40.30
N LYS A 365 -15.07 -22.55 -41.00
CA LYS A 365 -15.33 -22.30 -42.43
C LYS A 365 -16.36 -21.18 -42.61
N PRO A 366 -16.34 -20.40 -43.70
CA PRO A 366 -17.44 -19.48 -44.00
C PRO A 366 -18.75 -20.25 -44.27
N ALA A 367 -19.88 -19.67 -43.85
CA ALA A 367 -21.22 -20.24 -44.04
C ALA A 367 -21.49 -20.60 -45.52
N PRO A 368 -22.22 -21.70 -45.82
CA PRO A 368 -23.11 -22.45 -44.93
C PRO A 368 -22.53 -23.72 -44.27
N GLU A 369 -21.26 -24.05 -44.49
CA GLU A 369 -20.63 -25.31 -44.02
C GLU A 369 -20.13 -25.25 -42.56
N ASN A 370 -20.98 -24.81 -41.63
CA ASN A 370 -20.63 -24.57 -40.22
C ASN A 370 -20.36 -25.88 -39.45
N ASN A 371 -19.25 -26.55 -39.77
CA ASN A 371 -18.85 -27.81 -39.16
C ASN A 371 -18.33 -27.55 -37.75
N ILE A 372 -18.99 -28.13 -36.75
CA ILE A 372 -18.48 -28.17 -35.38
C ILE A 372 -17.50 -29.34 -35.32
N TYR A 373 -16.24 -29.08 -34.98
CA TYR A 373 -15.23 -30.11 -34.75
C TYR A 373 -15.13 -30.42 -33.26
N THR A 374 -14.91 -31.69 -32.94
CA THR A 374 -14.62 -32.17 -31.59
C THR A 374 -13.27 -32.87 -31.56
N ALA A 375 -12.58 -32.80 -30.42
CA ALA A 375 -11.33 -33.51 -30.20
C ALA A 375 -11.38 -34.32 -28.91
N ALA A 376 -10.79 -35.50 -28.95
CA ALA A 376 -10.46 -36.30 -27.77
C ALA A 376 -8.94 -36.39 -27.64
N LEU A 377 -8.43 -36.27 -26.42
CA LEU A 377 -7.02 -36.49 -26.13
C LEU A 377 -6.75 -37.99 -26.12
N LYS A 378 -5.87 -38.44 -27.02
CA LYS A 378 -5.33 -39.79 -27.10
C LYS A 378 -4.02 -39.84 -26.31
N VAL A 379 -4.02 -40.55 -25.19
CA VAL A 379 -2.86 -40.70 -24.30
C VAL A 379 -2.34 -42.14 -24.39
N PRO A 380 -1.18 -42.37 -25.04
CA PRO A 380 -0.55 -43.68 -25.02
C PRO A 380 -0.02 -44.00 -23.62
N ILE A 381 -0.23 -45.23 -23.18
CA ILE A 381 0.35 -45.74 -21.93
C ILE A 381 1.81 -46.11 -22.20
N ALA A 382 2.73 -45.78 -21.28
CA ALA A 382 4.15 -46.09 -21.45
C ALA A 382 4.41 -47.60 -21.58
N GLU A 383 5.36 -47.98 -22.43
CA GLU A 383 5.75 -49.37 -22.72
C GLU A 383 5.95 -50.25 -21.48
N LYS A 384 6.44 -49.69 -20.36
CA LYS A 384 6.65 -50.41 -19.10
C LYS A 384 5.34 -50.96 -18.47
N TRP A 385 4.19 -50.46 -18.92
CA TRP A 385 2.85 -50.90 -18.48
C TRP A 385 2.08 -51.66 -19.58
N LEU A 386 2.69 -51.89 -20.74
CA LEU A 386 2.13 -52.66 -21.85
C LEU A 386 2.61 -54.12 -21.78
N GLU A 387 1.84 -55.02 -22.39
CA GLU A 387 2.25 -56.42 -22.60
C GLU A 387 3.09 -56.53 -23.89
N ASP A 388 3.95 -57.55 -24.01
CA ASP A 388 5.00 -57.64 -25.05
C ASP A 388 4.44 -57.74 -26.49
N ASP A 389 3.12 -57.96 -26.66
CA ASP A 389 2.40 -58.02 -27.93
C ASP A 389 1.22 -57.04 -28.05
N ALA A 390 1.04 -56.13 -27.07
CA ALA A 390 -0.06 -55.16 -27.10
C ALA A 390 0.32 -53.94 -27.94
N ASP A 391 -0.19 -53.89 -29.18
CA ASP A 391 -0.14 -52.67 -30.00
C ASP A 391 -0.74 -51.49 -29.21
N ASP A 392 0.06 -50.44 -29.02
CA ASP A 392 -0.22 -49.17 -28.34
C ASP A 392 -1.59 -49.09 -27.60
N THR A 393 -1.66 -49.46 -26.32
CA THR A 393 -2.90 -49.25 -25.55
C THR A 393 -3.04 -47.76 -25.24
N PHE A 394 -4.10 -47.12 -25.75
CA PHE A 394 -4.39 -45.70 -25.53
C PHE A 394 -5.60 -45.49 -24.63
N ILE A 395 -5.55 -44.44 -23.80
CA ILE A 395 -6.74 -43.90 -23.13
C ILE A 395 -7.18 -42.65 -23.87
N TYR A 396 -8.46 -42.60 -24.20
CA TYR A 396 -9.08 -41.43 -24.82
C TYR A 396 -9.84 -40.62 -23.76
N SER A 397 -9.76 -39.30 -23.85
CA SER A 397 -10.77 -38.45 -23.19
C SER A 397 -12.09 -38.49 -23.97
N ASP A 398 -13.14 -37.94 -23.37
CA ASP A 398 -14.36 -37.62 -24.11
C ASP A 398 -14.07 -36.62 -25.25
N TYR A 399 -14.90 -36.67 -26.29
CA TYR A 399 -14.84 -35.71 -27.40
C TYR A 399 -15.40 -34.36 -26.98
N THR A 400 -14.53 -33.37 -26.89
CA THR A 400 -14.85 -31.98 -26.52
C THR A 400 -14.92 -31.09 -27.75
N LYS A 401 -15.79 -30.07 -27.74
CA LYS A 401 -15.86 -29.06 -28.80
C LYS A 401 -14.55 -28.28 -28.96
N LEU A 402 -14.20 -27.95 -30.20
CA LEU A 402 -13.11 -27.02 -30.53
C LEU A 402 -13.66 -25.66 -30.97
N SER A 403 -13.06 -24.58 -30.47
CA SER A 403 -13.33 -23.20 -30.93
C SER A 403 -12.04 -22.47 -31.30
N GLU A 404 -12.03 -21.80 -32.44
CA GLU A 404 -10.94 -20.95 -32.90
C GLU A 404 -11.35 -19.48 -32.94
N TYR A 405 -10.63 -18.64 -32.19
CA TYR A 405 -10.78 -17.18 -32.27
C TYR A 405 -9.70 -16.59 -33.17
N ILE A 406 -10.13 -15.77 -34.13
CA ILE A 406 -9.29 -15.27 -35.22
C ILE A 406 -9.14 -13.76 -35.13
N TYR A 407 -7.89 -13.29 -35.15
CA TYR A 407 -7.54 -11.88 -35.02
C TYR A 407 -6.69 -11.39 -36.21
N ASP A 408 -7.06 -10.27 -36.82
CA ASP A 408 -6.21 -9.54 -37.76
C ASP A 408 -5.03 -8.90 -37.03
N VAL A 409 -3.80 -9.26 -37.42
CA VAL A 409 -2.58 -8.73 -36.80
C VAL A 409 -1.99 -7.59 -37.63
N LYS A 410 -1.63 -6.47 -36.97
CA LYS A 410 -1.05 -5.26 -37.59
C LYS A 410 0.04 -4.65 -36.71
N ILE A 411 0.88 -3.80 -37.31
CA ILE A 411 1.88 -2.99 -36.57
C ILE A 411 1.17 -1.86 -35.83
N ALA A 412 1.50 -1.65 -34.55
CA ALA A 412 1.06 -0.52 -33.74
C ALA A 412 2.25 0.18 -33.07
N ALA A 413 2.01 1.39 -32.57
CA ALA A 413 2.94 2.19 -31.80
C ALA A 413 2.82 1.86 -30.31
N LEU A 414 3.96 1.62 -29.65
CA LEU A 414 4.05 1.51 -28.21
C LEU A 414 3.97 2.93 -27.62
N ARG A 415 3.02 3.20 -26.72
CA ARG A 415 2.87 4.51 -26.08
C ARG A 415 3.51 4.52 -24.69
N ASP A 416 4.34 5.52 -24.45
CA ASP A 416 4.58 6.03 -23.10
C ASP A 416 3.40 6.93 -22.70
N ASP A 417 2.96 6.87 -21.45
CA ASP A 417 1.70 7.41 -20.95
C ASP A 417 1.61 8.96 -20.94
N GLY A 418 2.63 9.68 -21.42
CA GLY A 418 2.70 11.15 -21.43
C GLY A 418 2.85 11.87 -22.79
N GLU A 419 3.20 11.22 -23.91
CA GLU A 419 3.82 11.93 -25.05
C GLU A 419 2.95 12.20 -26.31
N GLY A 420 1.62 12.02 -26.25
CA GLY A 420 0.73 12.68 -27.22
C GLY A 420 0.91 12.34 -28.72
N ILE A 421 1.47 11.19 -29.08
CA ILE A 421 1.54 10.72 -30.48
C ILE A 421 0.16 10.22 -30.91
N ALA A 422 -0.63 11.04 -31.60
CA ALA A 422 -1.90 10.63 -32.19
C ALA A 422 -1.93 10.90 -33.69
N LYS A 423 -2.36 9.91 -34.50
CA LYS A 423 -3.40 10.11 -35.54
C LYS A 423 -3.98 8.87 -36.26
N TYR A 424 -3.92 7.66 -35.71
CA TYR A 424 -4.79 6.56 -36.13
C TYR A 424 -5.14 5.69 -34.93
N SER A 425 -6.27 5.97 -34.27
CA SER A 425 -6.82 5.12 -33.22
C SER A 425 -7.80 4.11 -33.82
N ASP A 426 -7.76 2.86 -33.37
CA ASP A 426 -8.95 2.02 -33.49
C ASP A 426 -10.10 2.62 -32.68
N THR A 427 -11.34 2.43 -33.14
CA THR A 427 -12.52 3.13 -32.63
C THR A 427 -12.93 2.75 -31.21
N ASP A 428 -12.26 1.78 -30.56
CA ASP A 428 -12.67 1.24 -29.26
C ASP A 428 -11.54 1.02 -28.24
N SER A 429 -10.25 1.09 -28.61
CA SER A 429 -9.17 0.54 -27.76
C SER A 429 -7.88 1.35 -27.67
N LYS A 430 -7.87 2.69 -27.82
CA LYS A 430 -6.67 3.54 -27.55
C LYS A 430 -5.34 3.01 -28.15
N HIS A 431 -5.36 2.16 -29.17
CA HIS A 431 -4.14 1.67 -29.83
C HIS A 431 -3.87 2.55 -31.03
N TYR A 432 -2.62 2.99 -31.16
CA TYR A 432 -2.24 3.95 -32.17
C TYR A 432 -1.39 3.27 -33.24
N HIS A 433 -1.69 3.55 -34.50
CA HIS A 433 -0.93 3.04 -35.63
C HIS A 433 -0.06 4.15 -36.25
N PHE A 434 1.10 3.76 -36.79
CA PHE A 434 1.97 4.62 -37.59
C PHE A 434 1.36 4.92 -38.97
N TYR A 435 2.04 5.72 -39.80
CA TYR A 435 1.53 6.12 -41.11
C TYR A 435 1.41 4.92 -42.06
N GLU A 436 0.29 4.85 -42.78
CA GLU A 436 -0.01 3.78 -43.74
C GLU A 436 0.74 3.91 -45.07
N THR A 437 1.32 5.07 -45.36
CA THR A 437 2.08 5.30 -46.60
C THR A 437 3.25 6.22 -46.34
N TYR A 438 4.32 6.05 -47.12
CA TYR A 438 5.46 6.96 -47.12
C TYR A 438 5.05 8.43 -47.33
N LYS A 439 4.16 8.68 -48.30
CA LYS A 439 3.65 10.02 -48.60
C LYS A 439 2.99 10.70 -47.39
N LYS A 440 2.20 9.96 -46.60
CA LYS A 440 1.59 10.49 -45.37
C LYS A 440 2.64 10.77 -44.29
N ALA A 441 3.66 9.92 -44.16
CA ALA A 441 4.76 10.12 -43.23
C ALA A 441 5.65 11.34 -43.60
N THR A 442 5.63 11.77 -44.86
CA THR A 442 6.38 12.95 -45.36
C THR A 442 5.54 14.22 -45.46
N ASP A 443 4.23 14.19 -45.16
CA ASP A 443 3.34 15.34 -45.29
C ASP A 443 3.54 16.35 -44.15
N LEU A 444 3.87 17.61 -44.47
CA LEU A 444 4.20 18.66 -43.50
C LEU A 444 3.03 19.04 -42.57
N VAL A 445 1.78 18.88 -43.00
CA VAL A 445 0.59 19.27 -42.22
C VAL A 445 0.11 18.12 -41.31
N ALA A 446 0.40 16.87 -41.70
CA ALA A 446 -0.12 15.67 -41.04
C ALA A 446 0.94 14.85 -40.28
N SER A 447 2.23 15.00 -40.60
CA SER A 447 3.31 14.21 -39.98
C SER A 447 3.71 14.75 -38.60
N LYS A 448 3.77 13.86 -37.63
CA LYS A 448 4.36 14.05 -36.31
C LYS A 448 5.48 13.01 -36.15
N PRO A 449 6.66 13.39 -35.63
CA PRO A 449 7.69 12.42 -35.32
C PRO A 449 7.18 11.37 -34.34
N ALA A 450 7.47 10.10 -34.62
CA ALA A 450 7.27 8.97 -33.73
C ALA A 450 8.27 8.98 -32.56
N ALA A 451 9.42 9.61 -32.75
CA ALA A 451 10.38 9.90 -31.69
C ALA A 451 11.19 11.15 -32.07
N THR A 452 11.63 11.86 -31.03
CA THR A 452 12.58 12.97 -31.13
C THR A 452 13.81 12.60 -30.33
N CYS A 453 14.99 12.69 -30.94
CA CYS A 453 16.24 12.24 -30.33
C CYS A 453 17.35 13.25 -30.59
N ASP A 454 18.27 13.39 -29.66
CA ASP A 454 19.41 14.28 -29.85
C ASP A 454 20.34 13.76 -30.96
N TYR A 455 20.92 14.69 -31.72
CA TYR A 455 21.74 14.40 -32.90
C TYR A 455 23.02 13.59 -32.61
N ASP A 456 23.44 13.51 -31.34
CA ASP A 456 24.58 12.74 -30.84
C ASP A 456 24.16 11.43 -30.14
N GLU A 457 22.89 11.06 -30.22
CA GLU A 457 22.34 9.83 -29.63
C GLU A 457 21.73 8.90 -30.69
N THR A 458 21.60 7.62 -30.34
CA THR A 458 20.96 6.59 -31.17
C THR A 458 19.66 6.12 -30.55
N ILE A 459 18.68 5.72 -31.36
CA ILE A 459 17.41 5.15 -30.88
C ILE A 459 17.18 3.74 -31.39
N ASP A 460 16.87 2.80 -30.49
CA ASP A 460 16.39 1.48 -30.88
C ASP A 460 14.89 1.53 -31.22
N LEU A 461 14.57 1.39 -32.50
CA LEU A 461 13.20 1.47 -33.00
C LEU A 461 12.30 0.34 -32.49
N LEU A 462 12.85 -0.75 -31.95
CA LEU A 462 12.05 -1.77 -31.27
C LEU A 462 11.36 -1.21 -30.02
N THR A 463 11.86 -0.12 -29.42
CA THR A 463 11.23 0.56 -28.29
C THR A 463 9.94 1.30 -28.67
N LEU A 464 9.73 1.57 -29.96
CA LEU A 464 8.59 2.34 -30.45
C LEU A 464 7.44 1.47 -30.98
N VAL A 465 7.68 0.17 -31.23
CA VAL A 465 6.73 -0.70 -31.95
C VAL A 465 6.15 -1.79 -31.05
N THR A 466 4.88 -2.09 -31.28
CA THR A 466 4.15 -3.25 -30.73
C THR A 466 3.19 -3.81 -31.79
N GLY A 467 2.52 -4.91 -31.49
CA GLY A 467 1.48 -5.46 -32.36
C GLY A 467 0.07 -5.11 -31.87
N CYS A 468 -0.87 -5.07 -32.81
CA CYS A 468 -2.30 -4.98 -32.52
C CYS A 468 -3.03 -6.15 -33.17
N ALA A 469 -3.86 -6.84 -32.38
CA ALA A 469 -4.68 -7.97 -32.81
C ALA A 469 -6.17 -7.59 -32.71
N THR A 470 -6.86 -7.46 -33.84
CA THR A 470 -8.28 -7.07 -33.91
C THR A 470 -9.13 -8.27 -34.27
N ASN A 471 -10.21 -8.55 -33.53
CA ASN A 471 -11.08 -9.68 -33.87
C ASN A 471 -11.73 -9.53 -35.26
N ALA A 472 -12.07 -10.66 -35.90
CA ALA A 472 -12.59 -10.67 -37.27
C ALA A 472 -13.90 -9.86 -37.49
N GLU A 473 -14.65 -9.58 -36.41
CA GLU A 473 -15.87 -8.74 -36.40
C GLU A 473 -15.56 -7.24 -36.24
N GLY A 474 -14.30 -6.85 -36.05
CA GLY A 474 -13.84 -5.46 -35.93
C GLY A 474 -14.24 -4.74 -34.63
N ALA A 475 -14.84 -5.46 -33.67
CA ALA A 475 -15.43 -4.89 -32.47
C ALA A 475 -14.45 -4.73 -31.29
N LYS A 476 -13.35 -5.48 -31.24
CA LYS A 476 -12.37 -5.40 -30.14
C LYS A 476 -10.94 -5.62 -30.64
N ALA A 477 -10.04 -4.70 -30.33
CA ALA A 477 -8.61 -4.88 -30.56
C ALA A 477 -7.83 -4.96 -29.24
N ARG A 478 -6.74 -5.72 -29.24
CA ARG A 478 -5.84 -5.91 -28.09
C ARG A 478 -4.38 -5.77 -28.50
N GLU A 479 -3.53 -5.40 -27.55
CA GLU A 479 -2.10 -5.35 -27.78
C GLU A 479 -1.58 -6.79 -27.84
N ILE A 480 -0.71 -7.07 -28.82
CA ILE A 480 0.11 -8.27 -28.87
C ILE A 480 1.57 -7.84 -28.86
N ASN A 481 2.20 -7.98 -27.68
CA ASN A 481 3.56 -7.50 -27.49
C ASN A 481 4.59 -8.28 -28.31
N LYS A 482 5.82 -7.75 -28.37
CA LYS A 482 6.94 -8.35 -29.13
C LYS A 482 7.22 -9.81 -28.80
N ALA A 483 7.15 -10.20 -27.52
CA ALA A 483 7.41 -11.58 -27.10
C ALA A 483 6.32 -12.53 -27.62
N ALA A 484 5.05 -12.11 -27.54
CA ALA A 484 3.92 -12.88 -28.08
C ALA A 484 3.98 -12.99 -29.62
N LEU A 485 4.36 -11.92 -30.32
CA LEU A 485 4.61 -11.94 -31.76
C LEU A 485 5.73 -12.94 -32.11
N ALA A 486 6.84 -12.96 -31.38
CA ALA A 486 7.94 -13.89 -31.60
C ALA A 486 7.50 -15.36 -31.43
N VAL A 487 6.65 -15.66 -30.43
CA VAL A 487 6.04 -17.00 -30.25
C VAL A 487 5.16 -17.41 -31.44
N ALA A 488 4.46 -16.44 -32.05
CA ALA A 488 3.72 -16.65 -33.29
C ALA A 488 4.64 -16.84 -34.52
N GLY A 489 5.93 -16.51 -34.41
CA GLY A 489 6.90 -16.53 -35.52
C GLY A 489 6.92 -15.21 -36.30
N LEU A 490 6.47 -14.12 -35.68
CA LEU A 490 6.44 -12.78 -36.26
C LEU A 490 7.53 -11.90 -35.65
N GLU A 491 8.23 -11.14 -36.49
CA GLU A 491 9.30 -10.21 -36.06
C GLU A 491 9.17 -8.84 -36.75
N PHE A 492 9.74 -7.81 -36.14
CA PHE A 492 9.81 -6.48 -36.74
C PHE A 492 11.12 -6.29 -37.50
N ARG A 493 11.02 -5.75 -38.71
CA ARG A 493 12.16 -5.36 -39.55
C ARG A 493 12.06 -3.89 -39.92
N PHE A 494 13.22 -3.25 -40.06
CA PHE A 494 13.34 -1.82 -40.31
C PHE A 494 14.19 -1.56 -41.55
N ALA A 495 13.78 -0.59 -42.37
CA ALA A 495 14.54 -0.18 -43.54
C ALA A 495 14.40 1.33 -43.75
N VAL A 496 15.45 1.98 -44.25
CA VAL A 496 15.37 3.38 -44.72
C VAL A 496 14.82 3.37 -46.15
N PRO A 497 13.66 4.00 -46.42
CA PRO A 497 13.15 4.23 -47.76
C PRO A 497 14.19 4.90 -48.68
N THR A 498 14.29 4.43 -49.93
CA THR A 498 15.25 4.97 -50.92
C THR A 498 14.75 6.19 -51.67
N VAL A 499 13.45 6.46 -51.62
CA VAL A 499 12.82 7.63 -52.26
C VAL A 499 13.23 8.89 -51.51
N PRO A 500 13.80 9.92 -52.18
CA PRO A 500 14.22 11.14 -51.50
C PRO A 500 13.09 11.86 -50.76
N PHE A 501 13.35 12.31 -49.53
CA PHE A 501 12.45 13.19 -48.77
C PHE A 501 13.07 14.57 -48.65
N LYS A 502 12.82 15.42 -49.64
CA LYS A 502 13.33 16.79 -49.67
C LYS A 502 12.52 17.71 -48.77
N ARG A 503 13.17 18.44 -47.86
CA ARG A 503 12.51 19.41 -46.93
C ARG A 503 13.34 20.68 -46.75
N GLY A 504 12.65 21.80 -46.55
CA GLY A 504 13.23 23.13 -46.33
C GLY A 504 13.61 23.86 -47.62
N GLU A 505 14.03 25.12 -47.50
CA GLU A 505 14.40 25.98 -48.64
C GLU A 505 15.55 25.40 -49.46
N ASN A 506 16.45 24.64 -48.82
CA ASN A 506 17.62 24.03 -49.45
C ASN A 506 17.32 22.66 -50.11
N GLU A 507 16.06 22.20 -50.09
CA GLU A 507 15.64 20.89 -50.59
C GLU A 507 16.52 19.70 -50.10
N ALA A 508 17.00 19.76 -48.86
CA ALA A 508 17.87 18.71 -48.33
C ALA A 508 17.10 17.40 -48.23
N ASP A 509 17.69 16.31 -48.72
CA ASP A 509 17.11 14.97 -48.63
C ASP A 509 17.31 14.41 -47.22
N ASN A 510 16.21 14.31 -46.46
CA ASN A 510 16.18 13.90 -45.06
C ASN A 510 16.52 12.41 -44.90
N GLN A 511 16.29 11.59 -45.92
CA GLN A 511 16.61 10.16 -45.86
C GLN A 511 18.12 9.89 -45.77
N LYS A 512 18.95 10.86 -46.14
CA LYS A 512 20.41 10.78 -46.04
C LYS A 512 20.95 11.06 -44.63
N TYR A 513 20.11 11.47 -43.70
CA TYR A 513 20.50 11.83 -42.34
C TYR A 513 20.21 10.73 -41.32
N ILE A 514 20.13 9.49 -41.76
CA ILE A 514 19.92 8.32 -40.91
C ILE A 514 20.72 7.14 -41.44
N LYS A 515 21.27 6.36 -40.51
CA LYS A 515 21.85 5.05 -40.75
C LYS A 515 21.13 4.05 -39.83
N LEU A 516 20.78 2.89 -40.37
CA LEU A 516 20.20 1.79 -39.58
C LEU A 516 21.21 0.66 -39.42
N ASN A 517 21.35 0.16 -38.19
CA ASN A 517 22.01 -1.11 -37.89
C ASN A 517 21.01 -2.01 -37.16
N GLY A 518 20.36 -2.92 -37.90
CA GLY A 518 19.20 -3.64 -37.39
C GLY A 518 18.05 -2.68 -37.09
N SER A 519 17.64 -2.61 -35.82
CA SER A 519 16.62 -1.67 -35.34
C SER A 519 17.17 -0.36 -34.81
N VAL A 520 18.50 -0.23 -34.66
CA VAL A 520 19.12 0.98 -34.11
C VAL A 520 19.28 2.02 -35.20
N ALA A 521 18.64 3.17 -35.00
CA ALA A 521 18.77 4.35 -35.84
C ALA A 521 19.81 5.32 -35.28
N THR A 522 20.76 5.69 -36.13
CA THR A 522 21.84 6.63 -35.82
C THR A 522 21.74 7.85 -36.74
N PRO A 523 21.78 9.09 -36.20
CA PRO A 523 21.89 10.30 -36.99
C PRO A 523 23.25 10.38 -37.69
N VAL A 524 23.24 10.69 -38.98
CA VAL A 524 24.46 10.85 -39.79
C VAL A 524 24.37 12.08 -40.70
N THR A 525 25.51 12.55 -41.20
CA THR A 525 25.54 13.43 -42.37
C THR A 525 25.30 12.63 -43.65
N PRO A 526 25.05 13.30 -44.80
CA PRO A 526 24.94 12.61 -46.09
C PRO A 526 26.20 11.83 -46.50
N GLU A 527 27.37 12.14 -45.92
CA GLU A 527 28.63 11.43 -46.13
C GLU A 527 28.85 10.30 -45.10
N GLY A 528 27.94 10.13 -44.14
CA GLY A 528 27.96 9.06 -43.15
C GLY A 528 28.67 9.41 -41.83
N THR A 529 29.03 10.68 -41.59
CA THR A 529 29.61 11.11 -40.31
C THR A 529 28.55 11.08 -39.22
N GLU A 530 28.77 10.30 -38.17
CA GLU A 530 27.89 10.20 -36.99
C GLU A 530 28.07 11.42 -36.06
N ASN A 531 27.11 11.64 -35.15
CA ASN A 531 27.14 12.67 -34.09
C ASN A 531 27.40 14.10 -34.59
N ASN A 532 26.85 14.44 -35.76
CA ASN A 532 27.10 15.72 -36.41
C ASN A 532 25.87 16.64 -36.36
N GLN A 533 26.07 17.89 -35.96
CA GLN A 533 25.00 18.88 -35.83
C GLN A 533 24.28 19.18 -37.14
N ALA A 534 24.84 18.85 -38.31
CA ALA A 534 24.14 18.98 -39.59
C ALA A 534 22.87 18.11 -39.69
N ALA A 535 22.74 17.08 -38.85
CA ALA A 535 21.53 16.24 -38.75
C ALA A 535 20.37 16.94 -38.02
N ILE A 536 20.62 18.03 -37.28
CA ILE A 536 19.61 18.71 -36.49
C ILE A 536 18.50 19.28 -37.37
N GLY A 537 17.25 19.11 -36.90
CA GLY A 537 16.04 19.52 -37.60
C GLY A 537 15.68 18.61 -38.78
N LYS A 538 16.50 17.60 -39.11
CA LYS A 538 16.17 16.62 -40.15
C LYS A 538 15.21 15.59 -39.60
N THR A 539 14.29 15.15 -40.46
CA THR A 539 13.21 14.24 -40.09
C THR A 539 13.14 13.03 -41.01
N PRO A 540 14.09 12.09 -40.94
CA PRO A 540 14.06 10.89 -41.76
C PRO A 540 12.83 10.04 -41.45
N VAL A 541 12.33 9.32 -42.45
CA VAL A 541 11.27 8.33 -42.31
C VAL A 541 11.89 6.94 -42.37
N VAL A 542 11.43 6.03 -41.52
CA VAL A 542 11.79 4.61 -41.51
C VAL A 542 10.56 3.78 -41.85
N ARG A 543 10.74 2.76 -42.68
CA ARG A 543 9.74 1.73 -42.95
C ARG A 543 9.86 0.63 -41.90
N VAL A 544 8.73 0.27 -41.30
CA VAL A 544 8.60 -0.86 -40.38
C VAL A 544 7.79 -1.94 -41.07
N GLU A 545 8.30 -3.16 -41.05
CA GLU A 545 7.65 -4.35 -41.58
C GLU A 545 7.42 -5.33 -40.42
N LEU A 546 6.19 -5.83 -40.29
CA LEU A 546 5.93 -7.04 -39.52
C LEU A 546 6.13 -8.22 -40.45
N TRP A 547 6.96 -9.17 -40.06
CA TRP A 547 7.48 -10.21 -40.94
C TRP A 547 7.15 -11.60 -40.39
N ASP A 548 6.56 -12.47 -41.21
CA ASP A 548 6.43 -13.89 -40.89
C ASP A 548 7.76 -14.59 -41.22
N ALA A 549 8.54 -14.86 -40.18
CA ALA A 549 9.87 -15.47 -40.30
C ALA A 549 9.82 -16.90 -40.84
N LYS A 550 8.71 -17.63 -40.62
CA LYS A 550 8.56 -19.02 -41.06
C LYS A 550 8.24 -19.10 -42.55
N ARG A 551 7.46 -18.15 -43.05
CA ARG A 551 7.00 -18.13 -44.45
C ARG A 551 7.78 -17.18 -45.36
N ASN A 552 8.61 -16.32 -44.78
CA ASN A 552 9.39 -15.32 -45.50
C ASN A 552 8.48 -14.32 -46.25
N GLU A 553 7.44 -13.84 -45.57
CA GLU A 553 6.38 -12.97 -46.13
C GLU A 553 6.11 -11.74 -45.25
N ILE A 554 5.73 -10.62 -45.88
CA ILE A 554 5.39 -9.38 -45.17
C ILE A 554 3.93 -9.43 -44.71
N VAL A 555 3.72 -9.19 -43.41
CA VAL A 555 2.43 -9.21 -42.73
C VAL A 555 1.73 -7.86 -42.80
N ASP A 556 2.43 -6.80 -42.40
CA ASP A 556 1.95 -5.42 -42.43
C ASP A 556 3.14 -4.47 -42.62
N VAL A 557 2.87 -3.28 -43.15
CA VAL A 557 3.88 -2.24 -43.38
C VAL A 557 3.37 -0.90 -42.88
N LYS A 558 4.23 -0.18 -42.17
CA LYS A 558 4.00 1.21 -41.73
C LYS A 558 5.25 2.06 -41.90
N TRP A 559 5.07 3.37 -41.80
CA TRP A 559 6.14 4.35 -41.86
C TRP A 559 6.11 5.24 -40.62
N LEU A 560 7.26 5.43 -40.00
CA LEU A 560 7.44 6.33 -38.85
C LEU A 560 8.48 7.39 -39.18
N GLN A 561 8.21 8.63 -38.81
CA GLN A 561 9.13 9.75 -38.97
C GLN A 561 9.92 9.91 -37.66
N LEU A 562 11.22 10.11 -37.73
CA LEU A 562 12.04 10.53 -36.58
C LEU A 562 12.35 12.02 -36.69
N LYS A 563 12.77 12.66 -35.60
CA LYS A 563 13.30 14.03 -35.61
C LYS A 563 14.61 14.07 -34.83
N TRP A 564 15.68 14.51 -35.47
CA TRP A 564 16.94 14.78 -34.78
C TRP A 564 16.94 16.21 -34.24
N THR A 565 17.26 16.38 -32.96
CA THR A 565 17.25 17.67 -32.27
C THR A 565 18.61 18.07 -31.75
N GLN A 566 18.76 19.35 -31.48
CA GLN A 566 19.88 19.85 -30.71
C GLN A 566 19.72 19.39 -29.25
N LYS A 567 20.84 18.95 -28.67
CA LYS A 567 20.92 18.59 -27.24
C LYS A 567 20.41 19.70 -26.34
N THR A 568 19.47 19.36 -25.46
CA THR A 568 18.95 20.24 -24.42
C THR A 568 19.71 19.99 -23.13
N PHE A 569 20.12 21.06 -22.44
CA PHE A 569 20.90 20.94 -21.21
C PHE A 569 20.04 21.27 -19.98
N SER A 570 20.28 20.57 -18.88
CA SER A 570 19.67 20.87 -17.59
C SER A 570 20.72 20.76 -16.50
N PHE A 571 20.93 21.85 -15.77
CA PHE A 571 21.91 21.95 -14.68
C PHE A 571 21.19 22.22 -13.35
N PRO A 572 20.87 21.16 -12.58
CA PRO A 572 20.53 21.31 -11.18
C PRO A 572 21.80 21.60 -10.39
N ILE A 573 21.83 22.74 -9.71
CA ILE A 573 22.91 23.16 -8.82
C ILE A 573 22.50 22.84 -7.39
N ASP A 574 23.44 22.32 -6.61
CA ASP A 574 23.23 22.02 -5.21
C ASP A 574 22.75 23.26 -4.45
N LYS A 575 21.77 23.02 -3.58
CA LYS A 575 21.20 24.09 -2.77
C LYS A 575 22.19 24.56 -1.70
N ILE A 576 22.14 25.84 -1.40
CA ILE A 576 23.00 26.46 -0.38
C ILE A 576 22.23 26.58 0.93
N TYR A 577 22.92 26.33 2.05
CA TYR A 577 22.32 26.40 3.37
C TYR A 577 22.61 27.76 4.01
N THR A 578 21.57 28.41 4.55
CA THR A 578 21.71 29.68 5.23
C THR A 578 20.74 29.81 6.40
N LYS A 579 21.10 30.64 7.37
CA LYS A 579 20.22 30.95 8.51
C LYS A 579 19.22 32.02 8.11
N LEU A 580 17.96 31.83 8.52
CA LEU A 580 16.90 32.80 8.27
C LEU A 580 17.25 34.16 8.89
N GLY A 581 17.18 35.20 8.07
CA GLY A 581 17.39 36.58 8.46
C GLY A 581 16.22 37.48 8.01
N CYS A 582 16.54 38.75 7.80
CA CYS A 582 15.57 39.77 7.37
C CYS A 582 15.21 39.68 5.89
N SER A 583 16.23 39.46 5.08
CA SER A 583 16.16 39.13 3.67
C SER A 583 17.39 38.30 3.35
N TYR A 584 17.39 37.69 2.17
CA TYR A 584 18.53 36.95 1.67
C TYR A 584 18.76 37.31 0.21
N THR A 585 20.01 37.49 -0.18
CA THR A 585 20.37 37.70 -1.59
C THR A 585 21.40 36.66 -1.95
N TYR A 586 21.03 35.75 -2.83
CA TYR A 586 21.97 34.84 -3.45
C TYR A 586 22.52 35.45 -4.74
N LYS A 587 23.81 35.29 -4.98
CA LYS A 587 24.48 35.75 -6.20
C LYS A 587 25.10 34.54 -6.88
N PHE A 588 24.60 34.22 -8.06
CA PHE A 588 25.18 33.21 -8.94
C PHE A 588 26.18 33.92 -9.86
N LEU A 589 27.47 33.74 -9.60
CA LEU A 589 28.54 34.47 -10.26
C LEU A 589 28.88 33.88 -11.64
N TRP A 590 29.61 34.63 -12.45
CA TRP A 590 30.20 34.10 -13.68
C TRP A 590 31.22 32.99 -13.40
N ASP A 591 31.93 33.03 -12.27
CA ASP A 591 32.74 31.91 -11.78
C ASP A 591 31.88 30.64 -11.53
N ASP A 592 30.67 30.79 -10.97
CA ASP A 592 29.73 29.67 -10.80
C ASP A 592 29.19 29.17 -12.14
N MET A 593 28.90 30.08 -13.09
CA MET A 593 28.54 29.73 -14.46
C MET A 593 29.64 28.89 -15.12
N ASN A 594 30.92 29.27 -14.96
CA ASN A 594 32.05 28.53 -15.51
C ASN A 594 32.09 27.09 -14.98
N LYS A 595 32.15 26.94 -13.65
CA LYS A 595 32.31 25.65 -12.96
C LYS A 595 31.14 24.69 -13.14
N HIS A 596 29.92 25.22 -13.11
CA HIS A 596 28.73 24.38 -13.02
C HIS A 596 28.02 24.17 -14.37
N ILE A 597 28.20 25.08 -15.32
CA ILE A 597 27.46 25.09 -16.58
C ILE A 597 28.44 25.02 -17.75
N LEU A 598 29.29 26.03 -17.94
CA LEU A 598 30.06 26.20 -19.18
C LEU A 598 31.09 25.09 -19.40
N GLU A 599 31.78 24.62 -18.37
CA GLU A 599 32.71 23.48 -18.45
C GLU A 599 32.02 22.17 -18.87
N LYS A 600 30.70 22.07 -18.68
CA LYS A 600 29.89 20.86 -18.94
C LYS A 600 29.05 20.96 -20.22
N MET A 601 29.14 22.08 -20.94
CA MET A 601 28.40 22.31 -22.18
C MET A 601 29.14 21.64 -23.36
N GLY A 602 28.71 20.44 -23.75
CA GLY A 602 29.34 19.66 -24.82
C GLY A 602 30.67 19.02 -24.42
N GLU A 603 31.35 18.34 -25.35
CA GLU A 603 32.58 17.58 -25.05
C GLU A 603 33.81 18.45 -24.73
N SER A 604 33.84 19.71 -25.19
CA SER A 604 34.97 20.63 -24.99
C SER A 604 34.61 21.85 -24.11
N GLY A 605 33.43 21.86 -23.49
CA GLY A 605 32.87 23.04 -22.83
C GLY A 605 32.45 24.15 -23.80
N MET A 606 32.01 25.28 -23.24
CA MET A 606 31.57 26.48 -23.97
C MET A 606 32.21 27.74 -23.37
N SER A 607 32.64 28.70 -24.18
CA SER A 607 33.15 29.97 -23.63
C SER A 607 32.01 30.89 -23.16
N GLN A 608 32.28 31.81 -22.23
CA GLN A 608 31.30 32.82 -21.79
C GLN A 608 30.76 33.66 -22.96
N ALA A 609 31.63 34.06 -23.89
CA ALA A 609 31.22 34.80 -25.08
C ALA A 609 30.29 33.97 -25.98
N ASP A 610 30.61 32.70 -26.21
CA ASP A 610 29.76 31.80 -27.00
C ASP A 610 28.43 31.54 -26.32
N PHE A 611 28.41 31.39 -25.00
CA PHE A 611 27.19 31.22 -24.22
C PHE A 611 26.25 32.43 -24.39
N VAL A 612 26.76 33.64 -24.17
CA VAL A 612 25.96 34.86 -24.30
C VAL A 612 25.52 35.08 -25.75
N ASN A 613 26.32 34.70 -26.74
CA ASN A 613 25.93 34.78 -28.16
C ASN A 613 24.91 33.71 -28.56
N THR A 614 24.91 32.56 -27.89
CA THR A 614 24.03 31.43 -28.21
C THR A 614 22.69 31.52 -27.49
N TYR A 615 22.66 31.88 -26.20
CA TYR A 615 21.48 31.77 -25.35
C TYR A 615 20.90 33.12 -24.91
N LYS A 616 19.58 33.18 -24.75
CA LYS A 616 18.84 34.27 -24.09
C LYS A 616 17.87 33.69 -23.07
N VAL A 617 17.61 34.43 -21.99
CA VAL A 617 16.59 34.06 -21.00
C VAL A 617 15.21 34.13 -21.67
N ALA A 618 14.47 33.03 -21.62
CA ALA A 618 13.10 32.90 -22.13
C ALA A 618 12.05 33.02 -21.03
N GLY A 619 12.38 32.53 -19.82
CA GLY A 619 11.50 32.61 -18.66
C GLY A 619 12.23 32.26 -17.39
N ILE A 620 11.78 32.83 -16.28
CA ILE A 620 12.27 32.50 -14.94
C ILE A 620 11.05 32.15 -14.11
N SER A 621 11.15 31.08 -13.34
CA SER A 621 10.09 30.64 -12.44
C SER A 621 10.68 30.25 -11.09
N THR A 622 9.91 30.45 -10.02
CA THR A 622 10.22 29.88 -8.71
C THR A 622 9.27 28.74 -8.44
N THR A 623 9.84 27.62 -7.99
CA THR A 623 9.08 26.45 -7.58
C THR A 623 9.27 26.32 -6.08
N ASP A 624 8.39 26.97 -5.32
CA ASP A 624 8.10 26.39 -4.00
C ASP A 624 7.42 25.05 -4.32
N LYS A 625 8.13 23.94 -4.11
CA LYS A 625 7.56 22.58 -4.35
C LYS A 625 6.35 22.31 -3.45
N TRP A 626 6.03 23.22 -2.53
CA TRP A 626 4.90 23.13 -1.61
C TRP A 626 4.00 24.38 -1.64
N THR A 627 2.79 24.13 -2.13
CA THR A 627 1.54 24.90 -2.30
C THR A 627 1.09 25.88 -1.19
N GLU A 628 1.96 26.78 -0.71
CA GLU A 628 1.56 27.85 0.23
C GLU A 628 1.81 29.29 -0.24
N ARG A 629 2.19 29.50 -1.50
CA ARG A 629 1.87 30.79 -2.14
C ARG A 629 0.36 30.80 -2.39
N ASN A 630 -0.39 31.33 -1.43
CA ASN A 630 -1.80 31.66 -1.60
C ASN A 630 -1.99 32.39 -2.94
N ASN A 631 -2.73 31.76 -3.85
CA ASN A 631 -3.27 32.33 -5.08
C ASN A 631 -2.31 33.20 -5.92
N ASN A 632 -1.71 32.59 -6.95
CA ASN A 632 -1.40 33.29 -8.21
C ASN A 632 -0.37 34.45 -8.15
N THR A 633 0.66 34.40 -7.31
CA THR A 633 1.86 35.23 -7.53
C THR A 633 2.97 34.38 -8.14
N GLY A 634 3.17 34.58 -9.45
CA GLY A 634 4.37 34.14 -10.16
C GLY A 634 5.64 34.70 -9.51
N LEU A 635 6.79 34.40 -10.09
CA LEU A 635 8.04 35.09 -9.78
C LEU A 635 7.77 36.61 -9.60
N GLY A 636 8.30 37.20 -8.53
CA GLY A 636 8.27 38.64 -8.32
C GLY A 636 8.99 39.40 -9.43
N LYS A 637 9.17 40.71 -9.24
CA LYS A 637 9.70 41.57 -10.30
C LYS A 637 11.10 41.12 -10.75
N VAL A 638 11.27 40.96 -12.07
CA VAL A 638 12.55 40.65 -12.71
C VAL A 638 13.12 41.92 -13.32
N VAL A 639 14.39 42.21 -13.06
CA VAL A 639 15.10 43.38 -13.58
C VAL A 639 16.38 42.96 -14.29
N THR A 640 16.82 43.74 -15.28
CA THR A 640 18.09 43.50 -16.00
C THR A 640 19.05 44.67 -15.91
N ASP A 641 18.55 45.85 -15.55
CA ASP A 641 19.33 47.08 -15.42
C ASP A 641 19.53 47.46 -13.95
N LYS A 642 20.79 47.43 -13.50
CA LYS A 642 21.17 47.82 -12.13
C LYS A 642 20.99 49.32 -11.85
N THR A 643 20.82 50.15 -12.88
CA THR A 643 20.58 51.59 -12.71
C THR A 643 19.11 51.93 -12.43
N SER A 644 18.20 50.97 -12.59
CA SER A 644 16.78 51.13 -12.31
C SER A 644 16.52 51.45 -10.83
N ASP A 645 15.48 52.24 -10.56
CA ASP A 645 15.04 52.53 -9.20
C ASP A 645 14.60 51.27 -8.46
N ASP A 646 14.05 50.29 -9.18
CA ASP A 646 13.69 48.99 -8.60
C ASP A 646 14.89 48.24 -8.05
N TYR A 647 16.01 48.19 -8.80
CA TYR A 647 17.23 47.55 -8.31
C TYR A 647 17.84 48.33 -7.15
N LYS A 648 17.96 49.66 -7.26
CA LYS A 648 18.53 50.53 -6.23
C LYS A 648 17.75 50.48 -4.90
N ASN A 649 16.42 50.35 -4.98
CA ASN A 649 15.56 50.30 -3.82
C ASN A 649 15.33 48.86 -3.30
N GLY A 650 15.88 47.83 -3.95
CA GLY A 650 15.68 46.42 -3.56
C GLY A 650 14.29 45.85 -3.89
N ASN A 651 13.54 46.50 -4.79
CA ASN A 651 12.19 46.10 -5.19
C ASN A 651 12.20 45.10 -6.37
N TYR A 652 12.97 44.02 -6.23
CA TYR A 652 13.03 42.94 -7.21
C TYR A 652 13.15 41.58 -6.52
N GLU A 653 12.71 40.52 -7.19
CA GLU A 653 13.00 39.14 -6.77
C GLU A 653 14.21 38.60 -7.52
N MET A 654 14.32 38.91 -8.82
CA MET A 654 15.40 38.41 -9.65
C MET A 654 16.05 39.55 -10.43
N TRP A 655 17.38 39.57 -10.44
CA TRP A 655 18.15 40.32 -11.42
C TRP A 655 18.97 39.34 -12.27
N TYR A 656 19.08 39.61 -13.57
CA TYR A 656 20.03 38.89 -14.43
C TYR A 656 20.74 39.83 -15.40
N GLY A 657 22.03 39.55 -15.64
CA GLY A 657 22.88 40.35 -16.50
C GLY A 657 23.86 39.47 -17.25
N LEU A 658 23.41 38.94 -18.39
CA LEU A 658 24.25 38.11 -19.25
C LEU A 658 25.13 39.00 -20.16
N ASP A 659 26.38 39.22 -19.76
CA ASP A 659 27.39 40.00 -20.48
C ASP A 659 28.63 39.14 -20.79
N ALA A 660 29.03 39.10 -22.06
CA ALA A 660 30.18 38.33 -22.54
C ALA A 660 31.52 38.83 -21.97
N ASN A 661 31.58 40.09 -21.50
CA ASN A 661 32.81 40.72 -21.01
C ASN A 661 32.81 40.94 -19.49
N ALA A 662 31.81 40.44 -18.78
CA ALA A 662 31.76 40.55 -17.32
C ALA A 662 32.89 39.74 -16.67
N ALA A 663 33.55 40.32 -15.66
CA ALA A 663 34.54 39.60 -14.87
C ALA A 663 33.90 38.44 -14.09
N GLU A 664 34.65 37.36 -13.83
CA GLU A 664 34.16 36.13 -13.18
C GLU A 664 33.54 36.39 -11.79
N SER A 665 34.02 37.40 -11.06
CA SER A 665 33.48 37.81 -9.77
C SER A 665 32.12 38.56 -9.86
N THR A 666 31.63 38.81 -11.07
CA THR A 666 30.38 39.54 -11.30
C THR A 666 29.21 38.57 -11.29
N PRO A 667 28.07 38.91 -10.67
CA PRO A 667 26.86 38.09 -10.74
C PRO A 667 26.32 37.99 -12.16
N ALA A 668 26.02 36.77 -12.60
CA ALA A 668 25.20 36.50 -13.78
C ALA A 668 23.71 36.54 -13.41
N PHE A 669 23.37 36.05 -12.21
CA PHE A 669 22.04 36.13 -11.61
C PHE A 669 22.12 36.57 -10.14
N GLU A 670 21.15 37.35 -9.69
CA GLU A 670 20.96 37.69 -8.27
C GLU A 670 19.52 37.38 -7.87
N TRP A 671 19.34 36.53 -6.86
CA TRP A 671 18.03 36.16 -6.33
C TRP A 671 17.82 36.79 -4.96
N HIS A 672 16.96 37.81 -4.91
CA HIS A 672 16.61 38.54 -3.70
C HIS A 672 15.29 38.01 -3.11
N LEU A 673 15.35 37.59 -1.85
CA LEU A 673 14.23 37.00 -1.11
C LEU A 673 13.94 37.83 0.13
N THR A 674 12.74 38.40 0.16
CA THR A 674 12.15 39.10 1.31
C THR A 674 11.50 38.11 2.28
N ALA A 675 11.25 38.55 3.51
CA ALA A 675 10.50 37.75 4.49
C ALA A 675 9.11 37.34 3.99
N ASP A 676 8.43 38.17 3.19
CA ASP A 676 7.14 37.84 2.57
C ASP A 676 7.27 36.68 1.57
N GLN A 677 8.31 36.69 0.74
CA GLN A 677 8.56 35.63 -0.25
C GLN A 677 8.99 34.31 0.40
N ILE A 678 9.78 34.38 1.49
CA ILE A 678 10.18 33.17 2.25
C ILE A 678 8.99 32.61 3.03
N GLY A 679 8.18 33.48 3.63
CA GLY A 679 7.02 33.11 4.42
C GLY A 679 7.35 32.62 5.83
N LYS A 680 6.36 31.99 6.47
CA LYS A 680 6.47 31.45 7.83
C LYS A 680 7.10 30.05 7.80
N ILE A 681 8.16 29.86 8.58
CA ILE A 681 8.90 28.59 8.67
C ILE A 681 8.95 28.00 10.09
N ILE A 682 8.66 28.82 11.12
CA ILE A 682 8.60 28.37 12.52
C ILE A 682 7.19 28.42 13.10
N ASP A 683 6.95 27.60 14.12
CA ASP A 683 5.85 27.76 15.05
C ASP A 683 6.16 28.82 16.13
N LEU A 684 5.20 29.01 17.03
CA LEU A 684 5.31 29.98 18.12
C LEU A 684 6.28 29.55 19.23
N ASP A 685 6.69 28.28 19.29
CA ASP A 685 7.74 27.81 20.20
C ASP A 685 9.14 27.98 19.58
N GLY A 686 9.22 28.58 18.37
CA GLY A 686 10.45 28.79 17.64
C GLY A 686 11.01 27.53 16.97
N LYS A 687 10.22 26.46 16.91
CA LYS A 687 10.60 25.22 16.21
C LYS A 687 10.20 25.31 14.75
N LEU A 688 10.98 24.65 13.89
CA LEU A 688 10.61 24.49 12.49
C LEU A 688 9.23 23.81 12.39
N LEU A 689 8.40 24.33 11.49
CA LEU A 689 7.12 23.70 11.18
C LEU A 689 7.34 22.25 10.71
N SER A 690 6.40 21.36 11.00
CA SER A 690 6.54 19.91 10.74
C SER A 690 6.84 19.55 9.28
N LYS A 691 6.47 20.41 8.33
CA LYS A 691 6.76 20.30 6.89
C LYS A 691 8.19 20.73 6.49
N TYR A 692 8.93 21.37 7.39
CA TYR A 692 10.27 21.93 7.16
C TYR A 692 11.29 21.36 8.16
N LYS A 693 11.23 20.05 8.44
CA LYS A 693 12.06 19.40 9.48
C LYS A 693 13.56 19.71 9.35
N ASP A 694 14.04 19.81 8.10
CA ASP A 694 15.44 20.06 7.75
C ASP A 694 15.65 21.47 7.16
N GLY A 695 14.76 22.42 7.47
CA GLY A 695 14.73 23.77 6.90
C GLY A 695 13.77 23.90 5.72
N LYS A 696 13.55 25.14 5.26
CA LYS A 696 12.69 25.43 4.10
C LYS A 696 13.54 25.53 2.83
N ASP A 697 13.30 24.62 1.90
CA ASP A 697 13.88 24.67 0.56
C ASP A 697 13.10 25.64 -0.34
N MET A 698 13.83 26.45 -1.11
CA MET A 698 13.28 27.28 -2.18
C MET A 698 14.17 27.16 -3.41
N PHE A 699 13.57 27.08 -4.59
CA PHE A 699 14.30 26.96 -5.86
C PHE A 699 13.87 28.03 -6.86
N VAL A 700 14.82 28.43 -7.69
CA VAL A 700 14.57 29.21 -8.88
C VAL A 700 15.10 28.48 -10.11
N THR A 701 14.30 28.51 -11.17
CA THR A 701 14.56 27.86 -12.44
C THR A 701 14.60 28.93 -13.52
N ILE A 702 15.71 28.98 -14.25
CA ILE A 702 15.95 29.90 -15.37
C ILE A 702 15.94 29.07 -16.64
N ASN A 703 14.97 29.33 -17.50
CA ASN A 703 14.87 28.71 -18.82
C ASN A 703 15.49 29.65 -19.85
N LEU A 704 16.50 29.16 -20.55
CA LEU A 704 17.16 29.83 -21.65
C LEU A 704 16.82 29.12 -22.96
N VAL A 705 16.63 29.90 -24.01
CA VAL A 705 16.45 29.43 -25.37
C VAL A 705 17.55 29.99 -26.25
N ARG A 706 17.78 29.36 -27.39
CA ARG A 706 18.77 29.84 -28.35
C ARG A 706 18.30 31.15 -29.02
N LYS A 707 19.25 32.03 -29.32
CA LYS A 707 19.00 33.33 -29.97
C LYS A 707 18.68 33.20 -31.46
N ASP A 708 19.17 32.15 -32.10
CA ASP A 708 18.92 31.81 -33.51
C ASP A 708 17.46 31.43 -33.81
N GLY A 709 16.59 31.41 -32.81
CA GLY A 709 15.16 31.12 -32.95
C GLY A 709 14.85 29.63 -33.05
N ASN A 710 15.85 28.75 -32.93
CA ASN A 710 15.61 27.33 -32.82
C ASN A 710 14.99 27.01 -31.46
N VAL A 711 13.80 26.38 -31.48
CA VAL A 711 13.09 25.97 -30.26
C VAL A 711 13.70 24.71 -29.63
N ASP A 712 14.53 23.98 -30.37
CA ASP A 712 15.27 22.80 -29.90
C ASP A 712 16.65 23.22 -29.34
N GLY A 713 17.13 22.55 -28.29
CA GLY A 713 18.45 22.81 -27.69
C GLY A 713 18.47 23.93 -26.64
N GLY A 714 17.36 24.08 -25.91
CA GLY A 714 17.26 24.98 -24.76
C GLY A 714 18.18 24.58 -23.61
N LEU A 715 18.22 25.44 -22.60
CA LEU A 715 19.00 25.21 -21.38
C LEU A 715 18.17 25.60 -20.17
N THR A 716 18.13 24.73 -19.17
CA THR A 716 17.52 25.04 -17.86
C THR A 716 18.59 25.04 -16.77
N ILE A 717 18.66 26.14 -16.01
CA ILE A 717 19.50 26.26 -14.82
C ILE A 717 18.58 26.28 -13.60
N THR A 718 18.80 25.40 -12.64
CA THR A 718 18.03 25.41 -11.38
C THR A 718 18.99 25.47 -10.20
N PHE A 719 18.84 26.46 -9.33
CA PHE A 719 19.57 26.52 -8.06
C PHE A 719 18.61 26.87 -6.93
N GLY A 720 19.01 26.54 -5.70
CA GLY A 720 18.14 26.70 -4.53
C GLY A 720 18.86 27.13 -3.27
N VAL A 721 18.07 27.52 -2.28
CA VAL A 721 18.51 27.84 -0.93
C VAL A 721 17.67 27.05 0.07
N ASN A 722 18.31 26.56 1.12
CA ASN A 722 17.66 26.00 2.30
C ASN A 722 17.81 27.00 3.47
N PHE A 723 16.68 27.40 4.04
CA PHE A 723 16.63 28.24 5.23
C PHE A 723 16.50 27.42 6.50
N THR A 724 17.53 27.46 7.34
CA THR A 724 17.50 26.94 8.71
C THR A 724 17.22 28.06 9.71
N VAL A 725 16.90 27.71 10.95
CA VAL A 725 16.52 28.68 12.00
C VAL A 725 17.57 28.74 13.09
N GLU A 726 17.86 29.96 13.55
CA GLU A 726 18.62 30.22 14.78
C GLU A 726 17.89 31.31 15.58
N LEU A 727 17.44 30.97 16.79
CA LEU A 727 16.80 31.92 17.69
C LEU A 727 17.87 32.67 18.48
N LYS A 728 17.98 33.99 18.24
CA LYS A 728 19.02 34.81 18.85
C LYS A 728 18.55 35.66 20.03
N ALA A 729 17.24 35.90 20.16
CA ALA A 729 16.73 36.82 21.17
C ALA A 729 16.96 36.28 22.58
N THR A 730 17.46 37.14 23.46
CA THR A 730 17.66 36.83 24.89
C THR A 730 17.03 37.91 25.76
N VAL A 731 16.32 37.50 26.81
CA VAL A 731 15.74 38.44 27.80
C VAL A 731 16.82 39.02 28.69
N THR A 732 16.81 40.35 28.84
CA THR A 732 17.77 41.12 29.64
C THR A 732 17.16 41.49 30.98
N LYS A 733 17.37 40.67 32.01
CA LYS A 733 16.73 40.83 33.33
C LYS A 733 17.56 41.70 34.28
N ASN A 734 16.91 42.64 34.96
CA ASN A 734 17.47 43.34 36.11
C ASN A 734 17.12 42.59 37.40
N THR A 735 18.07 41.85 37.97
CA THR A 735 17.87 40.97 39.14
C THR A 735 17.35 41.69 40.39
N ALA A 736 17.40 43.03 40.46
CA ALA A 736 16.79 43.79 41.56
C ALA A 736 15.26 43.70 41.59
N TRP A 737 14.62 43.46 40.44
CA TRP A 737 13.15 43.44 40.29
C TRP A 737 12.60 42.04 40.02
N TRP A 738 13.44 41.13 39.53
CA TRP A 738 13.08 39.73 39.33
C TRP A 738 13.31 38.92 40.59
N HIS A 739 12.37 38.05 40.93
CA HIS A 739 12.44 37.18 42.09
C HIS A 739 11.98 35.76 41.74
N SER A 740 12.28 34.82 42.63
CA SER A 740 11.79 33.45 42.50
C SER A 740 10.28 33.39 42.60
N ASP A 741 9.63 32.53 41.81
CA ASP A 741 8.21 32.23 42.01
C ASP A 741 7.99 31.52 43.37
N TYR A 742 6.74 31.40 43.81
CA TYR A 742 6.40 30.73 45.07
C TYR A 742 6.69 29.21 45.06
N ALA A 743 6.98 28.63 43.89
CA ALA A 743 7.41 27.25 43.74
C ALA A 743 8.94 27.10 43.80
N GLY A 744 9.69 28.19 44.01
CA GLY A 744 11.14 28.19 44.15
C GLY A 744 11.92 28.31 42.85
N ASN A 745 11.29 28.54 41.69
CA ASN A 745 12.01 28.75 40.43
C ASN A 745 12.60 30.16 40.39
N ALA A 746 13.93 30.27 40.32
CA ALA A 746 14.64 31.54 40.32
C ALA A 746 14.25 32.45 39.14
N ASN A 747 14.03 33.74 39.42
CA ASN A 747 13.91 34.84 38.45
C ASN A 747 12.82 34.68 37.37
N LYS A 748 11.62 34.23 37.76
CA LYS A 748 10.45 34.12 36.86
C LYS A 748 9.34 35.12 37.13
N SER A 749 9.42 35.90 38.21
CA SER A 749 8.36 36.81 38.63
C SER A 749 8.89 38.24 38.80
N VAL A 750 8.07 39.23 38.45
CA VAL A 750 8.31 40.66 38.67
C VAL A 750 7.25 41.19 39.64
N LYS A 751 7.67 41.88 40.71
CA LYS A 751 6.73 42.46 41.68
C LYS A 751 6.15 43.74 41.08
N VAL A 752 4.85 43.74 40.84
CA VAL A 752 4.10 44.95 40.51
C VAL A 752 3.73 45.60 41.82
N THR A 753 4.37 46.73 42.12
CA THR A 753 4.15 47.50 43.35
C THR A 753 3.53 48.84 43.02
N PRO A 754 2.76 49.46 43.95
CA PRO A 754 2.35 50.84 43.75
C PRO A 754 3.59 51.77 43.75
N ILE A 755 3.43 52.98 43.23
CA ILE A 755 4.46 54.02 43.35
C ILE A 755 4.78 54.20 44.83
N HIS A 756 6.06 54.31 45.18
CA HIS A 756 6.48 54.58 46.56
C HIS A 756 6.44 56.08 46.84
N ILE A 757 5.92 56.48 48.01
CA ILE A 757 6.14 57.85 48.50
C ILE A 757 7.58 57.98 48.95
N ASN A 758 8.36 58.85 48.30
CA ASN A 758 9.60 59.32 48.90
C ASN A 758 9.28 60.36 49.98
N THR A 759 9.19 59.91 51.23
CA THR A 759 8.85 60.69 52.44
C THR A 759 9.87 61.81 52.74
N ALA A 760 11.04 61.78 52.11
CA ALA A 760 12.09 62.81 52.21
C ALA A 760 11.89 64.00 51.25
N ASN A 761 11.04 63.90 50.22
CA ASN A 761 10.81 65.01 49.28
C ASN A 761 9.63 65.90 49.74
N PRO A 762 9.86 67.20 50.00
CA PRO A 762 8.86 68.11 50.57
C PRO A 762 7.62 68.34 49.69
N GLU A 763 7.71 68.12 48.38
CA GLU A 763 6.56 68.26 47.46
C GLU A 763 5.45 67.23 47.73
N TYR A 764 5.79 66.06 48.28
CA TYR A 764 4.82 65.02 48.64
C TYR A 764 4.17 65.23 50.02
N ARG A 765 4.73 66.11 50.87
CA ARG A 765 4.21 66.39 52.22
C ARG A 765 2.99 67.32 52.25
N ASN A 766 2.84 68.17 51.22
CA ASN A 766 1.82 69.23 51.18
C ASN A 766 0.56 68.88 50.36
N GLY A 767 0.39 67.63 49.93
CA GLY A 767 -0.84 67.16 49.27
C GLY A 767 -1.19 67.89 47.96
N THR A 768 -0.22 68.57 47.34
CA THR A 768 -0.47 69.47 46.19
C THR A 768 -0.34 68.77 44.83
N VAL A 769 -0.12 67.46 44.81
CA VAL A 769 0.09 66.68 43.59
C VAL A 769 -1.05 65.69 43.41
N ASP A 770 -2.00 66.01 42.52
CA ASP A 770 -3.11 65.14 42.09
C ASP A 770 -2.66 63.80 41.46
N LYS A 771 -1.36 63.64 41.18
CA LYS A 771 -0.76 62.42 40.60
C LYS A 771 -0.24 61.40 41.62
N LEU A 772 -0.39 61.65 42.92
CA LEU A 772 0.17 60.84 44.00
C LEU A 772 -0.54 59.50 44.26
N VAL A 773 -1.48 59.05 43.43
CA VAL A 773 -2.44 58.04 43.92
C VAL A 773 -2.68 56.87 42.97
N ASN A 774 -1.84 56.68 41.95
CA ASN A 774 -2.05 55.62 40.95
C ASN A 774 -1.18 54.39 41.22
N TYR A 775 -1.78 53.21 41.11
CA TYR A 775 -1.06 51.94 41.17
C TYR A 775 -0.46 51.67 39.77
N GLU A 776 0.64 52.37 39.49
CA GLU A 776 1.40 52.37 38.24
C GLU A 776 2.84 51.90 38.52
N PHE A 777 3.27 50.85 37.82
CA PHE A 777 4.58 50.24 37.97
C PHE A 777 5.40 50.37 36.68
N ASP A 778 6.60 50.95 36.76
CA ASP A 778 7.56 51.01 35.63
C ASP A 778 8.15 49.61 35.38
N LEU A 779 7.51 48.84 34.51
CA LEU A 779 7.95 47.51 34.10
C LEU A 779 9.27 47.57 33.32
N ALA A 780 9.61 48.69 32.67
CA ALA A 780 10.89 48.81 31.98
C ALA A 780 12.09 48.68 32.95
N SER A 781 11.92 49.13 34.20
CA SER A 781 12.94 48.99 35.26
C SER A 781 13.26 47.53 35.61
N ALA A 782 12.36 46.58 35.28
CA ALA A 782 12.62 45.16 35.43
C ALA A 782 13.67 44.62 34.44
N PHE A 783 14.05 45.40 33.41
CA PHE A 783 14.99 44.96 32.39
C PHE A 783 16.30 45.77 32.40
N THR A 784 17.40 45.14 32.02
CA THR A 784 18.72 45.82 31.91
C THR A 784 18.64 46.93 30.86
N ASP A 785 19.17 48.11 31.17
CA ASP A 785 19.12 49.31 30.32
C ASP A 785 17.70 49.68 29.84
N LYS A 786 16.66 49.24 30.55
CA LYS A 786 15.25 49.37 30.17
C LYS A 786 14.88 48.72 28.82
N LYS A 787 15.66 47.73 28.37
CA LYS A 787 15.43 46.99 27.12
C LYS A 787 15.00 45.56 27.44
N PRO A 788 13.81 45.08 27.02
CA PRO A 788 13.37 43.72 27.34
C PRO A 788 14.15 42.60 26.65
N LEU A 789 14.64 42.83 25.43
CA LEU A 789 15.35 41.85 24.62
C LEU A 789 16.67 42.41 24.05
N ALA A 790 17.66 41.53 23.93
CA ALA A 790 18.91 41.76 23.23
C ALA A 790 19.13 40.72 22.09
N ASN A 791 20.16 40.92 21.28
CA ASN A 791 20.65 39.99 20.25
C ASN A 791 19.66 39.66 19.11
N MET A 792 18.65 40.48 18.81
CA MET A 792 17.75 40.22 17.67
C MET A 792 18.25 40.83 16.36
N ASN A 793 17.71 40.36 15.24
CA ASN A 793 18.03 40.89 13.92
C ASN A 793 17.54 42.36 13.79
N ASN A 794 18.15 43.14 12.90
CA ASN A 794 17.79 44.56 12.71
C ASN A 794 16.34 44.81 12.23
N CYS A 795 15.72 43.84 11.55
CA CYS A 795 14.31 43.89 11.17
C CYS A 795 13.38 43.24 12.20
N ALA A 796 13.93 42.59 13.23
CA ALA A 796 13.15 41.93 14.25
C ALA A 796 12.37 42.97 15.05
N VAL A 797 11.16 42.56 15.40
CA VAL A 797 10.29 43.25 16.33
C VAL A 797 9.95 42.36 17.51
N TRP A 798 9.59 42.99 18.62
CA TRP A 798 9.24 42.32 19.88
C TRP A 798 8.03 42.95 20.54
N ASP A 799 7.41 42.23 21.47
CA ASP A 799 6.27 42.73 22.23
C ASP A 799 6.11 42.03 23.59
N ILE A 800 5.38 42.65 24.52
CA ILE A 800 5.01 42.08 25.83
C ILE A 800 3.49 42.13 25.98
N GLN A 801 2.87 40.97 26.11
CA GLN A 801 1.42 40.80 26.28
C GLN A 801 1.12 39.95 27.51
N PHE A 802 -0.06 40.13 28.11
CA PHE A 802 -0.56 39.15 29.07
C PHE A 802 -0.78 37.80 28.37
N SER A 803 -0.48 36.71 29.05
CA SER A 803 -0.68 35.35 28.54
C SER A 803 -2.17 35.01 28.45
N LYS A 804 -2.61 34.31 27.40
CA LYS A 804 -3.99 33.81 27.32
C LYS A 804 -4.32 32.86 28.48
N THR A 805 -3.32 32.09 28.91
CA THR A 805 -3.41 31.21 30.09
C THR A 805 -2.94 31.96 31.33
N GLN A 806 -3.88 32.22 32.24
CA GLN A 806 -3.63 32.91 33.50
C GLN A 806 -3.57 31.90 34.66
N PRO A 807 -2.74 32.14 35.69
CA PRO A 807 -2.60 31.23 36.83
C PRO A 807 -3.82 31.28 37.76
N VAL A 808 -4.52 32.42 37.80
CA VAL A 808 -5.74 32.61 38.58
C VAL A 808 -6.96 32.55 37.67
N THR A 809 -7.95 31.73 38.04
CA THR A 809 -9.12 31.44 37.21
C THR A 809 -10.08 32.62 37.04
N ASP A 810 -10.05 33.59 37.94
CA ASP A 810 -11.01 34.69 37.98
C ASP A 810 -10.68 35.82 37.01
N PHE A 811 -9.51 35.76 36.38
CA PHE A 811 -9.04 36.73 35.40
C PHE A 811 -8.90 36.12 34.01
N LYS A 812 -9.10 36.96 33.00
CA LYS A 812 -8.87 36.64 31.60
C LYS A 812 -8.24 37.85 30.92
N VAL A 813 -7.49 37.62 29.86
CA VAL A 813 -6.99 38.71 29.03
C VAL A 813 -8.07 39.09 28.02
N ASN A 814 -8.20 40.39 27.76
CA ASN A 814 -8.96 40.89 26.62
C ASN A 814 -8.24 40.46 25.34
N PHE A 815 -8.59 39.30 24.79
CA PHE A 815 -8.05 38.79 23.52
C PHE A 815 -9.18 38.74 22.49
N ASN A 816 -8.87 39.08 21.23
CA ASN A 816 -9.81 38.89 20.15
C ASN A 816 -10.06 37.37 19.97
N PRO A 817 -11.31 36.87 20.13
CA PRO A 817 -11.62 35.45 20.04
C PRO A 817 -11.25 34.81 18.69
N ALA A 818 -11.18 35.62 17.62
CA ALA A 818 -10.89 35.16 16.27
C ALA A 818 -9.39 35.01 15.96
N THR A 819 -8.50 35.44 16.86
CA THR A 819 -7.05 35.49 16.61
C THR A 819 -6.28 34.60 17.58
N ALA A 820 -5.10 34.15 17.15
CA ALA A 820 -4.19 33.37 17.99
C ALA A 820 -3.42 34.29 18.98
N GLU A 821 -2.87 33.70 20.04
CA GLU A 821 -1.86 34.34 20.89
C GLU A 821 -0.49 34.17 20.19
N PRO A 822 0.34 35.21 19.99
CA PRO A 822 0.16 36.61 20.37
C PRO A 822 -0.79 37.38 19.44
N GLN A 823 -1.33 38.50 19.93
CA GLN A 823 -2.01 39.45 19.04
C GLN A 823 -0.98 40.10 18.13
N VAL A 824 -1.11 39.87 16.83
CA VAL A 824 -0.24 40.46 15.80
C VAL A 824 -0.89 41.66 15.12
N GLU A 825 -2.22 41.66 15.00
CA GLU A 825 -3.00 42.76 14.41
C GLU A 825 -3.60 43.65 15.52
N HIS A 826 -3.40 44.96 15.41
CA HIS A 826 -3.93 45.95 16.36
C HIS A 826 -5.10 46.71 15.75
N ASN A 827 -6.29 46.52 16.33
CA ASN A 827 -7.52 47.20 15.92
C ASN A 827 -8.05 48.06 17.08
N ASN A 828 -7.29 49.02 17.61
CA ASN A 828 -7.71 49.98 18.66
C ASN A 828 -8.30 49.44 19.98
N ASP A 829 -8.45 48.13 20.14
CA ASP A 829 -9.21 47.47 21.22
C ASP A 829 -8.32 46.97 22.39
N ASP A 830 -7.05 47.38 22.45
CA ASP A 830 -6.07 46.99 23.50
C ASP A 830 -5.93 45.46 23.71
N TYR A 831 -6.16 44.64 22.66
CA TYR A 831 -6.12 43.18 22.80
C TYR A 831 -4.73 42.67 23.19
N GLY A 832 -4.67 41.74 24.14
CA GLY A 832 -3.41 41.18 24.68
C GLY A 832 -2.77 42.02 25.78
N TYR A 833 -3.14 43.30 25.93
CA TYR A 833 -2.54 44.22 26.91
C TYR A 833 -3.41 44.50 28.12
N VAL A 834 -4.65 44.04 28.12
CA VAL A 834 -5.61 44.29 29.21
C VAL A 834 -6.01 42.98 29.87
N LEU A 835 -5.89 42.92 31.19
CA LEU A 835 -6.42 41.86 32.04
C LEU A 835 -7.77 42.29 32.61
N GLN A 836 -8.78 41.43 32.52
CA GLN A 836 -10.15 41.66 32.97
C GLN A 836 -10.56 40.61 34.00
N SER A 837 -11.46 40.97 34.92
CA SER A 837 -12.15 39.98 35.73
C SER A 837 -13.19 39.23 34.88
N LYS A 838 -13.43 37.96 35.19
CA LYS A 838 -14.51 37.17 34.58
C LYS A 838 -15.88 37.47 35.19
N THR A 839 -15.91 37.97 36.42
CA THR A 839 -17.13 38.15 37.22
C THR A 839 -17.43 39.60 37.58
N LEU A 840 -16.39 40.44 37.67
CA LEU A 840 -16.52 41.86 37.99
C LEU A 840 -16.41 42.73 36.72
N SER A 841 -17.12 43.85 36.71
CA SER A 841 -17.03 44.83 35.61
C SER A 841 -15.76 45.67 35.72
N GLY A 842 -15.15 45.97 34.55
CA GLY A 842 -13.95 46.80 34.44
C GLY A 842 -12.65 46.03 34.18
N ASN A 843 -11.63 46.78 33.79
CA ASN A 843 -10.29 46.24 33.53
C ASN A 843 -9.53 46.13 34.85
N ALA A 844 -8.97 44.96 35.13
CA ALA A 844 -8.20 44.68 36.34
C ALA A 844 -6.77 45.23 36.23
N SER A 845 -6.11 45.04 35.10
CA SER A 845 -4.78 45.62 34.84
C SER A 845 -4.54 45.88 33.36
N ARG A 846 -3.59 46.77 33.05
CA ARG A 846 -3.15 47.11 31.69
C ARG A 846 -1.63 47.20 31.61
N ILE A 847 -1.04 46.59 30.59
CA ILE A 847 0.33 46.88 30.13
C ILE A 847 0.21 48.02 29.11
N GLN A 848 0.98 49.08 29.30
CA GLN A 848 0.94 50.25 28.44
C GLN A 848 2.36 50.69 28.07
N PHE A 849 2.55 51.00 26.80
CA PHE A 849 3.80 51.51 26.26
C PHE A 849 3.68 53.01 26.03
N ASN A 850 4.52 53.82 26.68
CA ASN A 850 4.56 55.27 26.49
C ASN A 850 5.60 55.63 25.41
N GLY A 851 5.28 56.62 24.55
CA GLY A 851 6.27 57.24 23.66
C GLY A 851 6.04 57.21 22.13
N SER A 852 4.91 56.75 21.60
CA SER A 852 4.62 56.92 20.16
C SER A 852 3.12 56.89 19.85
N GLN A 853 2.65 57.86 19.05
CA GLN A 853 1.24 58.07 18.68
C GLN A 853 0.72 57.08 17.60
N THR A 854 1.40 55.98 17.31
CA THR A 854 0.96 55.03 16.27
C THR A 854 0.54 53.69 16.89
N GLN A 855 -0.72 53.34 16.71
CA GLN A 855 -1.49 52.21 17.25
C GLN A 855 -1.03 50.81 16.80
N ASN A 856 0.27 50.53 16.66
CA ASN A 856 0.79 49.24 16.16
C ASN A 856 1.84 48.65 17.12
N ALA A 857 1.45 47.97 18.21
CA ALA A 857 2.41 47.53 19.23
C ALA A 857 3.14 46.22 18.87
N TRP A 858 4.26 46.42 18.15
CA TRP A 858 5.43 45.54 18.02
C TRP A 858 6.66 46.46 17.82
N PHE A 859 7.63 46.44 18.73
CA PHE A 859 8.73 47.42 18.81
C PHE A 859 10.02 46.90 18.16
N GLY A 860 10.80 47.79 17.53
CA GLY A 860 12.10 47.45 16.93
C GLY A 860 13.28 47.53 17.91
N ILE A 861 14.50 47.26 17.43
CA ILE A 861 15.76 47.50 18.16
C ILE A 861 16.40 48.80 17.61
N ASP A 862 16.48 49.85 18.43
CA ASP A 862 17.28 51.09 18.27
C ASP A 862 17.88 51.39 16.87
N ASN A 863 17.05 51.70 15.88
CA ASN A 863 17.45 52.30 14.59
C ASN A 863 16.22 52.75 13.75
N GLY A 864 15.57 53.85 14.16
CA GLY A 864 14.61 54.57 13.29
C GLY A 864 13.17 54.00 13.18
N LYS A 865 12.77 53.06 14.04
CA LYS A 865 11.36 52.64 14.26
C LYS A 865 10.94 52.96 15.70
N SER A 866 9.63 53.06 15.99
CA SER A 866 9.10 53.36 17.34
C SER A 866 9.81 52.53 18.41
N VAL A 867 10.54 53.22 19.29
CA VAL A 867 11.19 52.64 20.47
C VAL A 867 10.19 52.79 21.62
N ALA A 868 9.92 51.72 22.37
CA ALA A 868 9.18 51.86 23.62
C ALA A 868 10.05 52.69 24.57
N SER A 869 9.63 53.92 24.88
CA SER A 869 10.40 54.79 25.78
C SER A 869 10.21 54.42 27.24
N GLU A 870 9.01 53.94 27.60
CA GLU A 870 8.67 53.42 28.92
C GLU A 870 7.58 52.33 28.80
N ILE A 871 7.61 51.34 29.69
CA ILE A 871 6.62 50.27 29.77
C ILE A 871 6.05 50.32 31.18
N SER A 872 4.75 50.55 31.30
CA SER A 872 4.07 50.68 32.59
C SER A 872 2.97 49.65 32.75
N VAL A 873 2.82 49.12 33.96
CA VAL A 873 1.70 48.25 34.35
C VAL A 873 0.80 49.03 35.29
N PHE A 874 -0.47 49.15 34.90
CA PHE A 874 -1.50 49.83 35.68
C PHE A 874 -2.43 48.82 36.33
N VAL A 875 -2.83 49.05 37.57
CA VAL A 875 -3.99 48.36 38.18
C VAL A 875 -5.20 49.29 38.09
N GLY A 876 -6.34 48.75 37.66
CA GLY A 876 -7.57 49.52 37.50
C GLY A 876 -8.10 50.05 38.83
N GLU A 877 -8.49 51.32 38.89
CA GLU A 877 -9.18 51.92 40.04
C GLU A 877 -10.67 51.53 40.07
N ASN A 878 -10.93 50.23 40.13
CA ASN A 878 -12.26 49.63 40.11
C ASN A 878 -12.25 48.27 40.85
N ALA A 879 -13.43 47.69 41.06
CA ALA A 879 -13.58 46.43 41.79
C ALA A 879 -12.74 45.28 41.19
N ALA A 880 -12.60 45.21 39.86
CA ALA A 880 -11.80 44.19 39.20
C ALA A 880 -10.29 44.36 39.45
N GLY A 881 -9.79 45.60 39.46
CA GLY A 881 -8.38 45.87 39.76
C GLY A 881 -8.04 45.62 41.23
N TYR A 882 -8.94 45.96 42.14
CA TYR A 882 -8.74 45.70 43.57
C TYR A 882 -8.72 44.20 43.89
N ALA A 883 -9.55 43.40 43.21
CA ALA A 883 -9.54 41.94 43.33
C ALA A 883 -8.24 41.30 42.81
N LEU A 884 -7.46 41.99 41.96
CA LEU A 884 -6.19 41.50 41.45
C LEU A 884 -5.03 41.68 42.44
N LEU A 885 -5.17 42.57 43.42
CA LEU A 885 -4.12 42.82 44.42
C LEU A 885 -3.93 41.58 45.30
N GLY A 886 -2.67 41.17 45.49
CA GLY A 886 -2.30 39.90 46.14
C GLY A 886 -2.30 38.69 45.19
N GLN A 887 -2.73 38.84 43.93
CA GLN A 887 -2.81 37.78 42.93
C GLN A 887 -1.65 37.85 41.92
N ARG A 888 -1.64 36.91 40.97
CA ARG A 888 -0.64 36.87 39.88
C ARG A 888 -1.30 36.84 38.52
N ALA A 889 -0.59 37.40 37.54
CA ALA A 889 -0.93 37.26 36.13
C ALA A 889 0.29 36.79 35.32
N ASN A 890 0.08 35.90 34.36
CA ASN A 890 1.12 35.51 33.41
C ASN A 890 1.24 36.55 32.30
N ALA A 891 2.46 36.87 31.92
CA ALA A 891 2.82 37.66 30.75
C ALA A 891 3.86 36.93 29.89
N LYS A 892 3.91 37.26 28.61
CA LYS A 892 4.82 36.65 27.63
C LYS A 892 5.57 37.73 26.87
N ILE A 893 6.85 37.47 26.65
CA ILE A 893 7.73 38.26 25.79
C ILE A 893 7.83 37.53 24.46
N TRP A 894 7.37 38.19 23.41
CA TRP A 894 7.41 37.69 22.05
C TRP A 894 8.51 38.38 21.27
N GLY A 895 9.17 37.63 20.39
CA GLY A 895 10.22 38.12 19.51
C GLY A 895 9.99 37.62 18.10
N SER A 896 10.78 38.14 17.16
CA SER A 896 10.74 37.68 15.77
C SER A 896 12.13 37.58 15.18
N ILE A 897 12.28 36.72 14.17
CA ILE A 897 13.47 36.70 13.31
C ILE A 897 13.30 37.76 12.21
N ASN A 898 12.07 37.85 11.69
CA ASN A 898 11.57 38.80 10.71
C ASN A 898 10.02 38.87 10.85
N PRO A 899 9.31 39.78 10.14
CA PRO A 899 7.87 39.99 10.33
C PRO A 899 6.95 38.77 10.13
N LYS A 900 7.42 37.67 9.52
CA LYS A 900 6.65 36.43 9.32
C LYS A 900 6.93 35.33 10.33
N ASN A 901 8.03 35.45 11.08
CA ASN A 901 8.59 34.39 11.91
C ASN A 901 8.70 34.88 13.35
N ILE A 902 7.55 34.84 14.04
CA ILE A 902 7.35 35.23 15.44
C ILE A 902 7.44 34.00 16.33
N TYR A 903 8.05 34.14 17.51
CA TYR A 903 8.21 33.08 18.50
C TYR A 903 8.17 33.63 19.93
N LEU A 904 7.82 32.75 20.87
CA LEU A 904 7.85 32.99 22.31
C LEU A 904 9.31 33.00 22.77
N VAL A 905 9.75 34.09 23.38
CA VAL A 905 11.09 34.18 23.97
C VAL A 905 11.03 33.73 25.43
N GLU A 906 10.09 34.27 26.21
CA GLU A 906 9.95 33.93 27.62
C GLU A 906 8.53 34.14 28.14
N THR A 907 8.11 33.32 29.10
CA THR A 907 6.92 33.53 29.93
C THR A 907 7.35 33.89 31.34
N PHE A 908 6.73 34.91 31.93
CA PHE A 908 7.01 35.38 33.29
C PHE A 908 5.72 35.77 34.03
N GLU A 909 5.80 35.85 35.36
CA GLU A 909 4.68 36.24 36.23
C GLU A 909 4.79 37.72 36.64
N LEU A 910 3.66 38.42 36.62
CA LEU A 910 3.46 39.70 37.28
C LEU A 910 2.76 39.43 38.61
N SER A 911 3.46 39.68 39.72
CA SER A 911 2.93 39.50 41.07
C SER A 911 2.44 40.83 41.62
N TYR A 912 1.12 41.00 41.72
CA TYR A 912 0.51 42.25 42.18
C TYR A 912 0.53 42.30 43.70
N VAL A 913 1.32 43.22 44.27
CA VAL A 913 1.54 43.27 45.71
C VAL A 913 0.38 43.99 46.39
N ALA A 914 -0.19 43.39 47.45
CA ALA A 914 -1.18 44.08 48.27
C ALA A 914 -0.56 45.37 48.86
N PRO A 915 -1.22 46.53 48.72
CA PRO A 915 -0.64 47.81 49.13
C PRO A 915 -0.48 47.92 50.65
N LEU A 916 -1.37 47.27 51.40
CA LEU A 916 -1.40 47.22 52.85
C LEU A 916 -1.47 45.77 53.32
N LYS A 917 -0.86 45.48 54.47
CA LYS A 917 -0.92 44.20 55.18
C LYS A 917 -1.03 44.43 56.68
N PHE A 918 -1.59 43.47 57.41
CA PHE A 918 -1.58 43.49 58.86
C PHE A 918 -0.32 42.82 59.41
N VAL A 919 0.20 43.29 60.53
CA VAL A 919 1.43 42.74 61.15
C VAL A 919 1.19 41.34 61.73
N ASN A 920 -0.06 41.05 62.13
CA ASN A 920 -0.53 39.74 62.58
C ASN A 920 -1.94 39.51 62.03
N ASP A 921 -2.22 38.30 61.51
CA ASP A 921 -3.55 37.91 61.01
C ASP A 921 -4.58 37.72 62.15
N LEU A 922 -4.09 37.70 63.40
CA LEU A 922 -4.88 37.63 64.62
C LEU A 922 -4.32 38.62 65.66
N GLY A 923 -4.94 39.79 65.80
CA GLY A 923 -4.68 40.67 66.94
C GLY A 923 -5.18 40.00 68.24
N VAL A 924 -4.47 40.12 69.36
CA VAL A 924 -4.93 39.55 70.64
C VAL A 924 -5.14 40.67 71.66
N VAL A 925 -6.37 40.77 72.17
CA VAL A 925 -6.73 41.69 73.26
C VAL A 925 -7.17 40.85 74.46
N GLU A 926 -6.61 41.12 75.64
CA GLU A 926 -7.03 40.45 76.88
C GLU A 926 -7.91 41.35 77.73
N LEU A 927 -9.10 40.88 78.11
CA LEU A 927 -9.99 41.60 79.03
C LEU A 927 -9.81 41.10 80.47
N PRO A 928 -9.59 42.00 81.45
CA PRO A 928 -9.46 41.64 82.87
C PRO A 928 -10.82 41.38 83.55
N TYR A 929 -10.76 40.73 84.71
CA TYR A 929 -11.89 40.19 85.52
C TYR A 929 -13.01 41.19 85.91
N ALA A 930 -12.76 42.50 85.92
CA ALA A 930 -13.76 43.52 86.28
C ALA A 930 -13.69 44.73 85.32
N ALA A 931 -14.04 44.49 84.06
CA ALA A 931 -13.91 45.47 82.98
C ALA A 931 -15.21 46.27 82.72
N GLU A 932 -16.03 46.57 83.73
CA GLU A 932 -17.23 47.39 83.51
C GLU A 932 -16.83 48.78 82.99
N GLY A 933 -17.29 49.12 81.77
CA GLY A 933 -16.97 50.40 81.12
C GLY A 933 -15.63 50.44 80.40
N GLN A 934 -14.99 49.30 80.11
CA GLN A 934 -13.83 49.29 79.22
C GLN A 934 -14.25 49.48 77.77
N THR A 935 -13.45 50.28 77.05
CA THR A 935 -13.65 50.55 75.63
C THR A 935 -12.40 50.14 74.88
N ILE A 936 -12.55 49.29 73.86
CA ILE A 936 -11.46 48.85 72.99
C ILE A 936 -11.51 49.66 71.69
N ASP A 937 -10.45 50.42 71.42
CA ASP A 937 -10.29 51.12 70.14
C ASP A 937 -9.81 50.14 69.07
N CYS A 938 -10.52 50.09 67.93
CA CYS A 938 -10.16 49.24 66.80
C CYS A 938 -8.74 49.53 66.31
N ALA A 939 -8.36 50.81 66.22
CA ALA A 939 -7.06 51.22 65.69
C ALA A 939 -5.87 50.84 66.58
N GLU A 940 -6.10 50.58 67.87
CA GLU A 940 -5.08 50.10 68.81
C GLU A 940 -4.97 48.56 68.81
N ALA A 941 -6.03 47.86 68.41
CA ALA A 941 -6.08 46.40 68.36
C ALA A 941 -5.44 45.80 67.10
N ILE A 942 -5.15 46.61 66.08
CA ILE A 942 -4.55 46.20 64.81
C ILE A 942 -3.33 47.05 64.47
N SER A 943 -2.39 46.47 63.71
CA SER A 943 -1.25 47.22 63.16
C SER A 943 -1.17 46.97 61.66
N ILE A 944 -1.19 48.06 60.89
CA ILE A 944 -1.16 48.05 59.42
C ILE A 944 0.21 48.51 58.95
N ARG A 945 0.81 47.76 58.02
CA ARG A 945 2.03 48.14 57.32
C ARG A 945 1.80 48.16 55.82
N ASP A 946 2.58 48.97 55.11
CA ASP A 946 2.55 49.01 53.65
C ASP A 946 3.37 47.86 53.02
N PHE A 947 3.41 47.84 51.68
CA PHE A 947 4.15 46.86 50.90
C PHE A 947 5.67 46.86 51.15
N GLN A 948 6.25 47.96 51.64
CA GLN A 948 7.65 48.06 52.04
C GLN A 948 7.88 47.74 53.53
N ASN A 949 6.80 47.38 54.25
CA ASN A 949 6.80 47.08 55.67
C ASN A 949 6.90 48.32 56.58
N TYR A 950 6.56 49.51 56.11
CA TYR A 950 6.49 50.72 56.94
C TYR A 950 5.11 50.89 57.58
N LEU A 951 5.07 51.47 58.78
CA LEU A 951 3.83 51.64 59.55
C LEU A 951 2.85 52.60 58.84
N VAL A 952 1.56 52.25 58.83
CA VAL A 952 0.46 53.07 58.29
C VAL A 952 -0.56 53.32 59.39
N ALA A 953 -0.65 54.55 59.88
CA ALA A 953 -1.52 54.90 61.01
C ALA A 953 -1.91 56.38 60.98
N ALA A 954 -3.12 56.70 61.45
CA ALA A 954 -3.63 58.08 61.47
C ALA A 954 -2.77 59.03 62.34
N LYS A 955 -2.02 58.49 63.30
CA LYS A 955 -1.06 59.19 64.16
C LYS A 955 0.22 58.36 64.27
N ALA A 956 1.37 59.03 64.33
CA ALA A 956 2.64 58.37 64.59
C ALA A 956 2.75 57.92 66.06
N PRO A 957 3.40 56.79 66.36
CA PRO A 957 3.72 56.38 67.74
C PRO A 957 4.56 57.41 68.49
N VAL A 958 4.37 57.52 69.80
CA VAL A 958 5.21 58.37 70.67
C VAL A 958 6.65 57.84 70.63
N ALA A 959 7.57 58.61 70.03
CA ALA A 959 8.98 58.26 69.74
C ALA A 959 9.23 57.33 68.52
N ALA A 960 8.42 57.42 67.47
CA ALA A 960 8.73 56.79 66.18
C ALA A 960 10.11 57.23 65.63
N GLN A 961 10.84 56.31 65.00
CA GLN A 961 12.15 56.56 64.37
C GLN A 961 12.17 56.07 62.92
N GLY A 962 12.98 56.70 62.07
CA GLY A 962 13.14 56.32 60.68
C GLY A 962 11.85 56.49 59.88
N GLU A 963 11.53 55.52 59.02
CA GLU A 963 10.37 55.62 58.13
C GLU A 963 9.02 55.62 58.89
N ASP A 964 8.95 55.07 60.10
CA ASP A 964 7.70 54.99 60.88
C ASP A 964 7.23 56.37 61.42
N GLU A 965 8.07 57.41 61.38
CA GLU A 965 7.67 58.81 61.67
C GLU A 965 6.58 59.30 60.69
N TYR A 966 6.64 58.84 59.44
CA TYR A 966 5.76 59.27 58.35
C TYR A 966 4.49 58.42 58.20
N ALA A 967 4.07 57.74 59.28
CA ALA A 967 2.87 56.91 59.27
C ALA A 967 1.58 57.69 58.91
N PRO A 968 1.35 58.93 59.39
CA PRO A 968 0.18 59.74 59.00
C PRO A 968 0.13 60.12 57.52
N GLU A 969 1.27 60.38 56.89
CA GLU A 969 1.39 60.70 55.47
C GLU A 969 1.02 59.48 54.61
N ARG A 970 1.50 58.29 54.98
CA ARG A 970 1.09 57.04 54.32
C ARG A 970 -0.38 56.71 54.54
N TYR A 971 -0.91 56.99 55.73
CA TYR A 971 -2.34 56.81 56.02
C TYR A 971 -3.22 57.66 55.10
N LYS A 972 -2.79 58.89 54.79
CA LYS A 972 -3.44 59.75 53.79
C LYS A 972 -3.23 59.25 52.36
N TYR A 973 -2.03 58.80 52.02
CA TYR A 973 -1.69 58.31 50.67
C TYR A 973 -2.53 57.12 50.22
N TYR A 974 -2.70 56.14 51.10
CA TYR A 974 -3.54 54.98 50.82
C TYR A 974 -5.04 55.27 50.99
N ASP A 975 -5.42 56.51 51.31
CA ASP A 975 -6.78 56.94 51.68
C ASP A 975 -7.44 55.98 52.69
N VAL A 976 -6.68 55.63 53.74
CA VAL A 976 -7.14 54.69 54.76
C VAL A 976 -8.29 55.31 55.54
N LYS A 977 -9.44 54.66 55.54
CA LYS A 977 -10.59 55.00 56.39
C LYS A 977 -10.44 54.30 57.73
N THR A 978 -11.10 54.84 58.74
CA THR A 978 -11.00 54.30 60.09
C THR A 978 -11.44 52.84 60.13
N ALA A 979 -10.67 52.01 60.85
CA ALA A 979 -10.96 50.60 61.03
C ALA A 979 -12.30 50.41 61.74
N GLN A 980 -13.06 49.39 61.31
CA GLN A 980 -14.37 49.09 61.86
C GLN A 980 -14.45 47.66 62.39
N TRP A 981 -15.05 47.53 63.57
CA TRP A 981 -15.45 46.25 64.14
C TRP A 981 -16.66 45.70 63.40
N ASN A 982 -16.59 44.45 62.92
CA ASN A 982 -17.77 43.73 62.42
C ASN A 982 -18.28 42.74 63.49
N PHE A 983 -18.75 43.28 64.61
CA PHE A 983 -19.20 42.46 65.74
C PHE A 983 -20.45 41.63 65.43
N ALA A 984 -21.26 42.04 64.45
CA ALA A 984 -22.42 41.27 63.98
C ALA A 984 -22.02 39.84 63.53
N GLU A 985 -20.82 39.71 62.96
CA GLU A 985 -20.26 38.44 62.47
C GLU A 985 -19.32 37.76 63.48
N ALA A 986 -19.15 38.32 64.69
CA ALA A 986 -18.26 37.76 65.69
C ALA A 986 -18.76 36.41 66.22
N VAL A 987 -17.82 35.50 66.44
CA VAL A 987 -18.09 34.15 66.98
C VAL A 987 -17.26 33.88 68.21
N VAL A 988 -17.73 32.97 69.05
CA VAL A 988 -16.95 32.43 70.18
C VAL A 988 -16.34 31.09 69.82
N ASN A 989 -15.26 30.73 70.49
CA ASN A 989 -14.60 29.42 70.38
C ASN A 989 -15.42 28.28 71.03
N GLN A 990 -16.74 28.29 70.85
CA GLN A 990 -17.68 27.33 71.41
C GLN A 990 -18.60 26.82 70.30
N ALA A 991 -18.92 25.53 70.31
CA ALA A 991 -19.90 24.94 69.40
C ALA A 991 -20.90 24.07 70.16
N VAL A 992 -22.11 23.93 69.60
CA VAL A 992 -23.16 23.05 70.15
C VAL A 992 -23.07 21.69 69.47
N ASP A 993 -23.04 20.62 70.27
CA ASP A 993 -23.19 19.26 69.75
C ASP A 993 -24.63 18.96 69.31
N ALA A 994 -24.87 17.79 68.72
CA ALA A 994 -26.20 17.41 68.24
C ALA A 994 -27.25 17.23 69.37
N GLN A 995 -26.81 17.21 70.62
CA GLN A 995 -27.62 17.02 71.82
C GLN A 995 -27.90 18.34 72.56
N GLY A 996 -27.35 19.46 72.10
CA GLY A 996 -27.54 20.78 72.71
C GLY A 996 -26.47 21.19 73.71
N ASN A 997 -25.40 20.41 73.92
CA ASN A 997 -24.33 20.78 74.84
C ASN A 997 -23.29 21.68 74.17
N ILE A 998 -22.77 22.66 74.92
CA ILE A 998 -21.78 23.63 74.44
C ILE A 998 -20.37 23.16 74.85
N SER A 999 -19.42 23.15 73.92
CA SER A 999 -18.03 22.79 74.19
C SER A 999 -17.02 23.65 73.41
N ALA A 1000 -15.82 23.80 73.97
CA ALA A 1000 -14.78 24.64 73.38
C ALA A 1000 -14.18 24.00 72.13
N VAL A 1001 -14.02 24.79 71.07
CA VAL A 1001 -13.46 24.38 69.77
C VAL A 1001 -12.18 25.19 69.50
N SER A 1002 -11.15 24.53 68.98
CA SER A 1002 -9.91 25.21 68.61
C SER A 1002 -10.17 26.28 67.54
N ILE A 1003 -9.57 27.45 67.73
CA ILE A 1003 -9.55 28.56 66.76
C ILE A 1003 -8.29 28.56 65.90
N GLU A 1004 -7.40 27.58 66.10
CA GLU A 1004 -6.16 27.46 65.33
C GLU A 1004 -6.47 27.26 63.84
N GLY A 1005 -5.70 27.94 62.98
CA GLY A 1005 -5.85 27.90 61.53
C GLY A 1005 -7.04 28.70 60.97
N ILE A 1006 -7.83 29.39 61.81
CA ILE A 1006 -8.85 30.33 61.33
C ILE A 1006 -8.17 31.67 61.02
N THR A 1007 -8.31 32.14 59.79
CA THR A 1007 -7.78 33.42 59.28
C THR A 1007 -8.92 34.24 58.68
N ALA A 1008 -8.68 35.53 58.40
CA ALA A 1008 -9.69 36.37 57.77
C ALA A 1008 -10.18 35.81 56.41
N ASP A 1009 -9.30 35.16 55.65
CA ASP A 1009 -9.59 34.62 54.33
C ASP A 1009 -10.47 33.36 54.36
N ASN A 1010 -10.33 32.51 55.38
CA ASN A 1010 -11.11 31.26 55.51
C ASN A 1010 -12.24 31.35 56.54
N TYR A 1011 -12.44 32.52 57.15
CA TYR A 1011 -13.30 32.74 58.31
C TYR A 1011 -14.70 32.15 58.13
N ALA A 1012 -15.43 32.55 57.07
CA ALA A 1012 -16.80 32.09 56.85
C ALA A 1012 -16.89 30.56 56.67
N THR A 1013 -15.93 29.96 55.97
CA THR A 1013 -15.88 28.52 55.72
C THR A 1013 -15.59 27.75 57.01
N GLU A 1014 -14.57 28.15 57.76
CA GLU A 1014 -14.18 27.46 59.00
C GLU A 1014 -15.21 27.67 60.12
N VAL A 1015 -15.83 28.86 60.22
CA VAL A 1015 -16.95 29.12 61.14
C VAL A 1015 -18.12 28.18 60.87
N ALA A 1016 -18.55 28.06 59.60
CA ALA A 1016 -19.66 27.18 59.23
C ALA A 1016 -19.32 25.70 59.45
N LYS A 1017 -18.11 25.28 59.05
CA LYS A 1017 -17.61 23.91 59.21
C LYS A 1017 -17.49 23.49 60.67
N ARG A 1018 -17.01 24.39 61.53
CA ARG A 1018 -16.82 24.14 62.97
C ARG A 1018 -18.07 24.46 63.80
N LYS A 1019 -19.12 25.00 63.19
CA LYS A 1019 -20.40 25.38 63.82
C LYS A 1019 -20.21 26.29 65.04
N LEU A 1020 -19.33 27.28 64.91
CA LEU A 1020 -19.02 28.19 66.01
C LEU A 1020 -20.25 29.06 66.36
N TYR A 1021 -20.45 29.29 67.65
CA TYR A 1021 -21.60 30.03 68.16
C TYR A 1021 -21.43 31.54 67.96
N SER A 1022 -22.53 32.25 67.66
CA SER A 1022 -22.50 33.71 67.51
C SER A 1022 -22.22 34.40 68.85
N ALA A 1023 -21.26 35.34 68.86
CA ALA A 1023 -20.89 36.09 70.06
C ALA A 1023 -22.06 36.94 70.60
N ASN A 1024 -22.85 37.55 69.71
CA ASN A 1024 -24.07 38.31 70.07
C ASN A 1024 -25.11 37.45 70.80
N SER A 1025 -25.14 36.16 70.52
CA SER A 1025 -26.08 35.23 71.18
C SER A 1025 -25.48 34.63 72.45
N PHE A 1026 -24.16 34.46 72.50
CA PHE A 1026 -23.45 33.83 73.60
C PHE A 1026 -23.34 34.76 74.83
N PHE A 1027 -23.05 36.05 74.61
CA PHE A 1027 -22.81 37.00 75.70
C PHE A 1027 -23.97 37.98 75.89
N LYS A 1028 -24.99 37.56 76.65
CA LYS A 1028 -26.11 38.42 77.07
C LYS A 1028 -26.17 38.56 78.58
N MET A 1029 -26.51 39.75 79.06
CA MET A 1029 -26.79 39.99 80.47
C MET A 1029 -28.16 39.41 80.87
N PRO A 1030 -28.40 39.13 82.16
CA PRO A 1030 -29.72 38.75 82.67
C PRO A 1030 -30.83 39.78 82.36
N SER A 1031 -30.46 41.05 82.18
CA SER A 1031 -31.34 42.14 81.75
C SER A 1031 -31.75 42.09 80.27
N GLY A 1032 -31.14 41.20 79.48
CA GLY A 1032 -31.35 41.07 78.03
C GLY A 1032 -30.48 41.98 77.16
N GLN A 1033 -29.65 42.86 77.76
CA GLN A 1033 -28.66 43.70 77.06
C GLN A 1033 -27.42 42.89 76.63
N ASN A 1034 -26.69 43.33 75.59
CA ASN A 1034 -25.50 42.60 75.12
C ASN A 1034 -24.28 42.97 75.99
N CYS A 1035 -23.39 42.01 76.27
CA CYS A 1035 -22.15 42.31 77.01
C CYS A 1035 -21.08 43.02 76.16
N PHE A 1036 -21.23 42.98 74.83
CA PHE A 1036 -20.39 43.68 73.87
C PHE A 1036 -21.30 44.50 72.97
N GLU A 1037 -21.05 45.80 72.88
CA GLU A 1037 -21.81 46.70 72.01
C GLU A 1037 -20.84 47.68 71.33
N THR A 1038 -21.09 47.97 70.06
CA THR A 1038 -20.39 49.08 69.39
C THR A 1038 -20.77 50.38 70.10
N ASN A 1039 -19.77 51.19 70.45
CA ASN A 1039 -19.98 52.42 71.20
C ASN A 1039 -20.92 53.36 70.42
N ALA A 1040 -21.96 53.86 71.10
CA ALA A 1040 -23.02 54.65 70.46
C ALA A 1040 -22.55 56.01 69.94
N GLN A 1041 -21.42 56.53 70.43
CA GLN A 1041 -20.85 57.82 70.02
C GLN A 1041 -19.70 57.65 69.01
N ASP A 1042 -19.08 56.48 68.96
CA ASP A 1042 -17.91 56.21 68.12
C ASP A 1042 -17.87 54.73 67.70
N ALA A 1043 -18.31 54.44 66.47
CA ALA A 1043 -18.38 53.08 65.93
C ALA A 1043 -17.00 52.39 65.76
N THR A 1044 -15.90 53.10 65.97
CA THR A 1044 -14.53 52.56 65.95
C THR A 1044 -14.14 51.91 67.28
N LYS A 1045 -15.01 52.05 68.28
CA LYS A 1045 -14.82 51.55 69.64
C LYS A 1045 -15.84 50.47 69.98
N LEU A 1046 -15.38 49.45 70.67
CA LEU A 1046 -16.23 48.39 71.23
C LEU A 1046 -16.30 48.58 72.74
N ASP A 1047 -17.50 48.84 73.25
CA ASP A 1047 -17.75 48.94 74.68
C ASP A 1047 -18.02 47.55 75.24
N PHE A 1048 -17.43 47.30 76.40
CA PHE A 1048 -17.61 46.08 77.16
C PHE A 1048 -18.41 46.38 78.43
N HIS A 1049 -19.52 45.66 78.58
CA HIS A 1049 -20.42 45.73 79.72
C HIS A 1049 -20.28 44.46 80.58
N SER A 1050 -20.64 44.59 81.86
CA SER A 1050 -20.41 43.56 82.87
C SER A 1050 -20.89 42.15 82.46
N LEU A 1051 -20.10 41.13 82.81
CA LEU A 1051 -20.45 39.71 82.67
C LEU A 1051 -21.22 39.15 83.87
N LEU A 1052 -21.60 39.97 84.87
CA LEU A 1052 -22.31 39.54 86.07
C LEU A 1052 -23.61 38.79 85.69
N GLY A 1053 -23.54 37.46 85.68
CA GLY A 1053 -24.62 36.56 85.29
C GLY A 1053 -24.26 35.47 84.26
N ASN A 1054 -23.12 35.56 83.57
CA ASN A 1054 -22.63 34.51 82.67
C ASN A 1054 -21.49 33.72 83.35
N ASP A 1055 -21.80 32.56 83.94
CA ASP A 1055 -20.78 31.65 84.47
C ASP A 1055 -20.04 30.96 83.31
N LEU A 1056 -18.84 31.45 82.99
CA LEU A 1056 -18.05 30.95 81.86
C LEU A 1056 -17.26 29.68 82.20
N GLY A 1057 -16.96 29.42 83.48
CA GLY A 1057 -16.15 28.29 83.98
C GLY A 1057 -14.69 28.18 83.46
N LYS A 1058 -14.39 28.71 82.26
CA LYS A 1058 -13.09 28.69 81.55
C LYS A 1058 -12.95 29.94 80.66
N GLU A 1059 -11.73 30.20 80.19
CA GLU A 1059 -11.46 31.29 79.23
C GLU A 1059 -12.20 31.06 77.91
N VAL A 1060 -12.88 32.10 77.40
CA VAL A 1060 -13.57 32.10 76.11
C VAL A 1060 -12.88 33.09 75.17
N SER A 1061 -12.64 32.66 73.94
CA SER A 1061 -12.07 33.51 72.89
C SER A 1061 -13.15 33.95 71.92
N VAL A 1062 -13.27 35.26 71.72
CA VAL A 1062 -14.14 35.86 70.72
C VAL A 1062 -13.31 36.22 69.50
N LEU A 1063 -13.66 35.68 68.34
CA LEU A 1063 -13.09 36.07 67.06
C LEU A 1063 -13.98 37.14 66.45
N ILE A 1064 -13.42 38.33 66.26
CA ILE A 1064 -14.12 39.49 65.71
C ILE A 1064 -13.47 39.87 64.37
N PRO A 1065 -14.21 39.83 63.26
CA PRO A 1065 -13.73 40.36 61.99
C PRO A 1065 -13.55 41.88 62.05
N VAL A 1066 -12.42 42.34 61.56
CA VAL A 1066 -12.10 43.76 61.40
C VAL A 1066 -11.89 44.06 59.93
N SER A 1067 -12.44 45.17 59.47
CA SER A 1067 -12.24 45.65 58.11
C SER A 1067 -11.69 47.07 58.11
N VAL A 1068 -10.81 47.34 57.16
CA VAL A 1068 -10.21 48.65 56.92
C VAL A 1068 -10.37 48.97 55.45
N GLN A 1069 -11.17 49.98 55.15
CA GLN A 1069 -11.32 50.48 53.79
C GLN A 1069 -10.11 51.37 53.46
N HIS A 1070 -9.57 51.20 52.26
CA HIS A 1070 -8.51 52.04 51.69
C HIS A 1070 -8.83 52.29 50.21
N LYS A 1071 -8.03 53.14 49.54
CA LYS A 1071 -8.29 53.50 48.13
C LYS A 1071 -8.50 52.29 47.23
N TYR A 1072 -7.64 51.28 47.40
CA TYR A 1072 -7.58 50.09 46.55
C TYR A 1072 -8.41 48.89 47.05
N GLY A 1073 -9.37 49.09 47.95
CA GLY A 1073 -10.26 48.02 48.41
C GLY A 1073 -10.48 47.99 49.92
N VAL A 1074 -10.79 46.80 50.44
CA VAL A 1074 -11.04 46.56 51.87
C VAL A 1074 -10.06 45.49 52.34
N ALA A 1075 -9.16 45.87 53.25
CA ALA A 1075 -8.30 44.95 53.95
C ALA A 1075 -9.07 44.34 55.13
N LYS A 1076 -8.97 43.03 55.33
CA LYS A 1076 -9.65 42.33 56.43
C LYS A 1076 -8.64 41.62 57.31
N THR A 1077 -8.93 41.56 58.61
CA THR A 1077 -8.17 40.77 59.58
C THR A 1077 -9.11 40.25 60.67
N LEU A 1078 -8.60 39.41 61.56
CA LEU A 1078 -9.32 38.96 62.75
C LEU A 1078 -8.66 39.52 64.00
N VAL A 1079 -9.46 39.82 65.00
CA VAL A 1079 -8.99 40.07 66.36
C VAL A 1079 -9.60 39.03 67.29
N GLN A 1080 -8.75 38.38 68.07
CA GLN A 1080 -9.13 37.55 69.19
C GLN A 1080 -9.23 38.40 70.46
N VAL A 1081 -10.42 38.44 71.04
CA VAL A 1081 -10.63 38.97 72.39
C VAL A 1081 -10.71 37.80 73.36
N LYS A 1082 -9.76 37.71 74.30
CA LYS A 1082 -9.74 36.68 75.34
C LYS A 1082 -10.49 37.18 76.58
N VAL A 1083 -11.55 36.49 76.93
CA VAL A 1083 -12.40 36.77 78.09
C VAL A 1083 -12.09 35.75 79.19
N LYS A 1084 -11.49 36.21 80.29
CA LYS A 1084 -11.10 35.36 81.42
C LYS A 1084 -12.33 34.96 82.27
N PRO A 1085 -12.37 33.75 82.86
CA PRO A 1085 -13.52 33.28 83.62
C PRO A 1085 -13.73 34.05 84.93
N VAL A 1086 -14.98 34.09 85.40
CA VAL A 1086 -15.34 34.60 86.72
C VAL A 1086 -15.20 33.47 87.75
N VAL A 1087 -14.42 33.66 88.82
CA VAL A 1087 -14.49 32.79 90.01
C VAL A 1087 -15.44 33.45 90.99
N LEU A 1088 -16.69 32.98 91.02
CA LEU A 1088 -17.63 33.31 92.10
C LEU A 1088 -17.28 32.42 93.30
N ASP A 1089 -16.81 33.00 94.40
CA ASP A 1089 -16.80 32.32 95.71
C ASP A 1089 -18.20 32.32 96.32
#